data_AF-A0A7W7R1Q4-F1
#
_entry.id   AF-A0A7W7R1Q4-F1
#
_cell.length_a   1.000
_cell.length_b   1.000
_cell.length_c   1.000
_cell.angle_alpha   90.00
_cell.angle_beta   90.00
_cell.angle_gamma   90.00
#
_symmetry.space_group_name_H-M   'P 1'
#
loop_
_entity.id
_entity.type
_entity.pdbx_description
1 polymer ?
#
loop_
_entity_poly.entity_id
_entity_poly.type
_entity_poly.pdbx_seq_one_letter_code
_entity_poly.pdbx_strand_id
1 'polypeptide(L)'
;MRDLPPPQAGQPPAVPAQRRPPPVPAAGPTPSVTGTPLNLKVRQAVTERLGYLNDATRLINTSLDPAATVRSLAKVLVPALADAALVHLREPDRPGARDRDRAAPPSELRLHRAEGTRLGLGRGVVSARPGGALELALHEATSAGPMVLGTTEGERLRPLFTELYGARALAGLARGTALLALPLRGREKSGRGRRRADSVLGLLVLIRRPGLPGDYPDPLAARARAGDGEPDAVQRAKEPARFDPADTQTAAHLATLAGLAVDTAQRYTRESEIANELQRSMLPDHLPQPHGVRLAHRYLPGEAESQVGGDWYDAIPLPGNRVALIVGDVMGHSLTSAAVMGQLRTSAQTLAALDLPPHEVLYHLDEQAQRLGREQHLATCVFAVYDPIANRIVVANAGHMPPAMIHPDGRAELLEQLPAGAPIGVGGVDFASKELAAPPGSALLLFTDGLVETRRRSLSSGLERLRERLTGAHRHSPEQLCQEALRILPPGDRGDDIALLAAAFDGIPANDVAYWYLQPRHETPGRARRLAGHALRRWGLDELAENTELMVSELVTNAVQHAKKPVTLRLVRTSVLRCEVGDDSPQLPRRRRASPQEERGRGLELVAKCADSWGSTRLGGGKVVWFEQRLPPGPV
;
A
#
# COMPACT_ATOMS: atom_id res chain seq x y z
N MET A 1 -12.74 -51.56 -23.89
CA MET A 1 -13.47 -51.09 -25.07
C MET A 1 -13.83 -49.62 -24.84
N ARG A 2 -13.13 -48.72 -25.55
CA ARG A 2 -13.41 -47.29 -25.82
C ARG A 2 -13.32 -46.25 -24.68
N ASP A 3 -12.14 -45.62 -24.64
CA ASP A 3 -11.84 -44.17 -24.69
C ASP A 3 -12.95 -43.16 -24.36
N LEU A 4 -12.72 -42.40 -23.28
CA LEU A 4 -13.27 -41.06 -23.06
C LEU A 4 -12.09 -40.06 -23.05
N PRO A 5 -12.18 -38.93 -23.77
CA PRO A 5 -11.09 -37.95 -23.85
C PRO A 5 -10.96 -37.12 -22.55
N PRO A 6 -9.79 -36.53 -22.28
CA PRO A 6 -9.60 -35.64 -21.14
C PRO A 6 -10.29 -34.28 -21.35
N PRO A 7 -10.78 -33.61 -20.29
CA PRO A 7 -11.39 -32.30 -20.40
C PRO A 7 -10.34 -31.21 -20.67
N GLN A 8 -10.66 -30.32 -21.61
CA GLN A 8 -9.87 -29.14 -21.95
C GLN A 8 -9.85 -28.14 -20.78
N ALA A 9 -8.66 -27.72 -20.36
CA ALA A 9 -8.46 -26.64 -19.39
C ALA A 9 -8.35 -25.30 -20.15
N GLY A 10 -9.23 -24.34 -19.82
CA GLY A 10 -9.20 -23.01 -20.46
C GLY A 10 -10.44 -22.13 -20.28
N GLN A 11 -11.15 -22.19 -19.14
CA GLN A 11 -12.20 -21.21 -18.83
C GLN A 11 -12.02 -20.64 -17.41
N PRO A 12 -12.05 -19.31 -17.24
CA PRO A 12 -12.01 -18.69 -15.92
C PRO A 12 -13.25 -19.10 -15.10
N PRO A 13 -13.15 -19.17 -13.76
CA PRO A 13 -14.30 -19.50 -12.92
C PRO A 13 -15.42 -18.49 -13.13
N ALA A 14 -16.60 -18.98 -13.48
CA ALA A 14 -17.79 -18.17 -13.67
C ALA A 14 -18.14 -17.45 -12.36
N VAL A 15 -18.21 -16.12 -12.42
CA VAL A 15 -18.83 -15.27 -11.41
C VAL A 15 -20.23 -15.82 -11.12
N PRO A 16 -20.64 -16.01 -9.85
CA PRO A 16 -21.97 -16.52 -9.55
C PRO A 16 -23.01 -15.52 -10.05
N ALA A 17 -23.69 -15.87 -11.14
CA ALA A 17 -24.83 -15.13 -11.65
C ALA A 17 -25.88 -15.02 -10.54
N GLN A 18 -26.21 -13.79 -10.15
CA GLN A 18 -27.38 -13.51 -9.33
C GLN A 18 -28.59 -14.16 -10.00
N ARG A 19 -29.16 -15.18 -9.36
CA ARG A 19 -30.38 -15.84 -9.82
C ARG A 19 -31.46 -14.77 -9.98
N ARG A 20 -31.85 -14.49 -11.23
CA ARG A 20 -33.11 -13.78 -11.49
C ARG A 20 -34.23 -14.52 -10.75
N PRO A 21 -35.11 -13.82 -10.02
CA PRO A 21 -36.28 -14.45 -9.44
C PRO A 21 -37.14 -15.06 -10.58
N PRO A 22 -37.83 -16.19 -10.33
CA PRO A 22 -38.66 -16.83 -11.34
C PRO A 22 -39.76 -15.88 -11.83
N PRO A 23 -40.20 -15.99 -13.10
CA PRO A 23 -41.33 -15.22 -13.59
C PRO A 23 -42.58 -15.56 -12.77
N VAL A 24 -43.25 -14.53 -12.27
CA VAL A 24 -44.52 -14.64 -11.55
C VAL A 24 -45.55 -15.26 -12.52
N PRO A 25 -46.31 -16.29 -12.13
CA PRO A 25 -47.33 -16.85 -13.00
C PRO A 25 -48.42 -15.81 -13.27
N ALA A 26 -48.88 -15.74 -14.52
CA ALA A 26 -49.96 -14.87 -14.94
C ALA A 26 -51.22 -15.14 -14.09
N ALA A 27 -51.67 -14.12 -13.37
CA ALA A 27 -52.91 -14.17 -12.61
C ALA A 27 -54.09 -14.33 -13.58
N GLY A 28 -54.84 -15.42 -13.45
CA GLY A 28 -56.18 -15.55 -14.03
C GLY A 28 -57.14 -14.48 -13.50
N PRO A 29 -58.30 -14.29 -14.14
CA PRO A 29 -59.19 -13.16 -13.85
C PRO A 29 -59.76 -13.29 -12.42
N THR A 30 -59.29 -12.43 -11.51
CA THR A 30 -59.90 -12.27 -10.18
C THR A 30 -61.20 -11.46 -10.29
N PRO A 31 -62.23 -11.78 -9.48
CA PRO A 31 -63.53 -11.14 -9.57
C PRO A 31 -63.45 -9.67 -9.16
N SER A 32 -64.20 -8.83 -9.87
CA SER A 32 -64.38 -7.41 -9.58
C SER A 32 -65.06 -7.24 -8.21
N VAL A 33 -64.27 -7.01 -7.17
CA VAL A 33 -64.77 -6.52 -5.89
C VAL A 33 -64.57 -5.01 -5.88
N THR A 34 -65.69 -4.30 -5.89
CA THR A 34 -65.82 -2.86 -5.70
C THR A 34 -65.22 -2.44 -4.36
N GLY A 35 -63.93 -2.11 -4.36
CA GLY A 35 -63.25 -1.51 -3.21
C GLY A 35 -63.67 -0.04 -3.07
N THR A 36 -64.19 0.32 -1.90
CA THR A 36 -64.46 1.70 -1.49
C THR A 36 -63.23 2.61 -1.71
N PRO A 37 -63.41 3.92 -1.97
CA PRO A 37 -62.33 4.87 -2.31
C PRO A 37 -61.18 4.97 -1.29
N LEU A 38 -61.38 4.46 -0.07
CA LEU A 38 -60.35 4.34 0.96
C LEU A 38 -59.25 3.31 0.59
N ASN A 39 -59.59 2.24 -0.15
CA ASN A 39 -58.71 1.10 -0.42
C ASN A 39 -57.71 1.36 -1.57
N LEU A 40 -58.07 2.22 -2.54
CA LEU A 40 -57.19 2.68 -3.62
C LEU A 40 -56.11 3.65 -3.10
N LYS A 41 -56.49 4.58 -2.23
CA LYS A 41 -55.56 5.54 -1.62
C LYS A 41 -54.50 4.84 -0.76
N VAL A 42 -54.90 3.82 0.00
CA VAL A 42 -53.96 3.00 0.79
C VAL A 42 -52.99 2.22 -0.11
N ARG A 43 -53.46 1.65 -1.22
CA ARG A 43 -52.58 0.93 -2.17
C ARG A 43 -51.57 1.85 -2.86
N GLN A 44 -52.02 3.02 -3.33
CA GLN A 44 -51.15 4.00 -3.97
C GLN A 44 -50.07 4.52 -3.01
N ALA A 45 -50.46 4.79 -1.77
CA ALA A 45 -49.56 5.18 -0.70
C ALA A 45 -48.49 4.10 -0.40
N VAL A 46 -48.87 2.81 -0.38
CA VAL A 46 -47.91 1.71 -0.21
C VAL A 46 -46.92 1.62 -1.36
N THR A 47 -47.36 1.79 -2.61
CA THR A 47 -46.49 1.75 -3.80
C THR A 47 -45.50 2.91 -3.83
N GLU A 48 -45.94 4.13 -3.53
CA GLU A 48 -45.08 5.31 -3.47
C GLU A 48 -44.03 5.20 -2.35
N ARG A 49 -44.41 4.65 -1.19
CA ARG A 49 -43.48 4.38 -0.07
C ARG A 49 -42.41 3.37 -0.43
N LEU A 50 -42.78 2.30 -1.13
CA LEU A 50 -41.83 1.28 -1.59
C LEU A 50 -40.88 1.85 -2.66
N GLY A 51 -41.36 2.73 -3.54
CA GLY A 51 -40.52 3.44 -4.51
C GLY A 51 -39.45 4.30 -3.83
N TYR A 52 -39.85 5.16 -2.89
CA TYR A 52 -38.92 5.99 -2.12
C TYR A 52 -37.87 5.17 -1.35
N LEU A 53 -38.29 4.09 -0.68
CA LEU A 53 -37.36 3.21 0.05
C LEU A 53 -36.35 2.54 -0.88
N ASN A 54 -36.77 2.14 -2.08
CA ASN A 54 -35.90 1.51 -3.07
C ASN A 54 -34.85 2.51 -3.61
N ASP A 55 -35.28 3.74 -3.92
CA ASP A 55 -34.39 4.80 -4.40
C ASP A 55 -33.39 5.23 -3.32
N ALA A 56 -33.86 5.39 -2.09
CA ALA A 56 -33.02 5.65 -0.91
C ALA A 56 -31.98 4.54 -0.70
N THR A 57 -32.39 3.28 -0.81
CA THR A 57 -31.50 2.11 -0.66
C THR A 57 -30.41 2.11 -1.74
N ARG A 58 -30.77 2.42 -2.99
CA ARG A 58 -29.80 2.55 -4.08
C ARG A 58 -28.78 3.64 -3.78
N LEU A 59 -29.23 4.83 -3.39
CA LEU A 59 -28.36 5.97 -3.09
C LEU A 59 -27.39 5.70 -1.93
N ILE A 60 -27.85 5.05 -0.86
CA ILE A 60 -27.03 4.72 0.32
C ILE A 60 -25.93 3.70 -0.04
N ASN A 61 -26.24 2.72 -0.91
CA ASN A 61 -25.33 1.64 -1.29
C ASN A 61 -24.42 1.94 -2.50
N THR A 62 -24.46 3.17 -3.05
CA THR A 62 -23.65 3.52 -4.23
C THR A 62 -22.17 3.74 -3.95
N SER A 63 -21.77 3.89 -2.69
CA SER A 63 -20.41 4.27 -2.32
C SER A 63 -19.85 3.39 -1.19
N LEU A 64 -18.56 3.09 -1.28
CA LEU A 64 -17.76 2.50 -0.21
C LEU A 64 -17.05 3.56 0.67
N ASP A 65 -17.37 4.84 0.47
CA ASP A 65 -16.94 5.94 1.35
C ASP A 65 -17.99 6.19 2.45
N PRO A 66 -17.65 6.01 3.75
CA PRO A 66 -18.57 6.28 4.86
C PRO A 66 -19.15 7.70 4.83
N ALA A 67 -18.36 8.69 4.41
CA ALA A 67 -18.82 10.07 4.33
C ALA A 67 -19.83 10.27 3.20
N ALA A 68 -19.65 9.62 2.04
CA ALA A 68 -20.63 9.60 0.96
C ALA A 68 -21.93 8.94 1.38
N THR A 69 -21.86 7.78 2.04
CA THR A 69 -23.04 7.06 2.57
C THR A 69 -23.85 7.95 3.52
N VAL A 70 -23.17 8.62 4.45
CA VAL A 70 -23.79 9.54 5.42
C VAL A 70 -24.37 10.78 4.75
N ARG A 71 -23.71 11.34 3.71
CA ARG A 71 -24.24 12.44 2.91
C ARG A 71 -25.52 12.03 2.18
N SER A 72 -25.54 10.86 1.53
CA SER A 72 -26.72 10.33 0.84
C SER A 72 -27.87 10.10 1.82
N LEU A 73 -27.59 9.53 3.00
CA LEU A 73 -28.57 9.33 4.06
C LEU A 73 -29.24 10.65 4.48
N ALA A 74 -28.45 11.68 4.80
CA ALA A 74 -28.97 12.98 5.23
C ALA A 74 -29.79 13.67 4.13
N LYS A 75 -29.32 13.63 2.88
CA LYS A 75 -30.03 14.20 1.71
C LYS A 75 -31.37 13.53 1.44
N VAL A 76 -31.49 12.25 1.73
CA VAL A 76 -32.73 11.50 1.57
C VAL A 76 -33.70 11.80 2.72
N LEU A 77 -33.20 11.81 3.96
CA LEU A 77 -34.04 11.95 5.16
C LEU A 77 -34.59 13.36 5.39
N VAL A 78 -33.84 14.43 5.07
CA VAL A 78 -34.28 15.80 5.32
C VAL A 78 -35.55 16.16 4.52
N PRO A 79 -35.56 16.13 3.18
CA PRO A 79 -36.74 16.53 2.42
C PRO A 79 -37.99 15.66 2.67
N ALA A 80 -37.81 14.43 3.16
CA ALA A 80 -38.92 13.47 3.34
C ALA A 80 -39.44 13.40 4.79
N LEU A 81 -38.58 13.58 5.79
CA LEU A 81 -38.92 13.27 7.19
C LEU A 81 -38.51 14.35 8.20
N ALA A 82 -37.61 15.30 7.90
CA ALA A 82 -37.10 16.23 8.91
C ALA A 82 -36.54 17.53 8.35
N ASP A 83 -36.67 18.67 9.05
CA ASP A 83 -36.01 19.92 8.64
C ASP A 83 -34.48 19.84 8.66
N ALA A 84 -33.91 18.94 9.48
CA ALA A 84 -32.48 18.75 9.58
C ALA A 84 -32.08 17.35 10.03
N ALA A 85 -30.88 16.93 9.65
CA ALA A 85 -30.26 15.67 10.06
C ALA A 85 -28.82 15.91 10.52
N LEU A 86 -28.44 15.26 11.62
CA LEU A 86 -27.10 15.25 12.20
C LEU A 86 -26.65 13.79 12.30
N VAL A 87 -25.48 13.47 11.77
CA VAL A 87 -24.96 12.10 11.78
C VAL A 87 -23.62 12.08 12.49
N HIS A 88 -23.58 11.34 13.60
CA HIS A 88 -22.37 11.09 14.38
C HIS A 88 -21.89 9.68 14.11
N LEU A 89 -20.60 9.51 13.85
CA LEU A 89 -19.97 8.19 13.82
C LEU A 89 -18.92 8.10 14.92
N ARG A 90 -18.70 6.90 15.43
CA ARG A 90 -17.62 6.60 16.37
C ARG A 90 -16.30 6.54 15.64
N GLU A 91 -15.27 7.17 16.18
CA GLU A 91 -13.91 6.96 15.69
C GLU A 91 -13.46 5.52 15.97
N PRO A 92 -12.84 4.84 14.99
CA PRO A 92 -12.26 3.53 15.21
C PRO A 92 -11.03 3.64 16.13
N ASP A 93 -10.87 2.70 17.06
CA ASP A 93 -9.65 2.59 17.86
C ASP A 93 -8.44 2.37 16.95
N ARG A 94 -7.37 3.16 17.15
CA ARG A 94 -6.13 3.02 16.36
C ARG A 94 -5.43 1.70 16.69
N PRO A 95 -5.04 0.89 15.69
CA PRO A 95 -4.29 -0.35 15.93
C PRO A 95 -2.93 -0.02 16.58
N GLY A 96 -2.62 -0.66 17.72
CA GLY A 96 -1.37 -0.46 18.47
C GLY A 96 -1.51 -0.11 19.95
N ALA A 97 -2.73 0.19 20.43
CA ALA A 97 -2.99 0.33 21.87
C ALA A 97 -2.88 -1.05 22.54
N ARG A 98 -1.83 -1.25 23.35
CA ARG A 98 -1.54 -2.53 24.02
C ARG A 98 -2.77 -3.04 24.78
N ASP A 99 -3.22 -4.20 24.37
CA ASP A 99 -4.26 -4.98 25.02
C ASP A 99 -3.64 -5.71 26.23
N ARG A 100 -3.97 -5.24 27.45
CA ARG A 100 -4.01 -5.98 28.72
C ARG A 100 -4.43 -5.01 29.84
N ASP A 101 -5.59 -5.31 30.41
CA ASP A 101 -6.23 -4.66 31.57
C ASP A 101 -6.71 -3.21 31.39
N ARG A 102 -7.90 -3.05 30.78
CA ARG A 102 -8.93 -2.07 31.20
C ARG A 102 -10.23 -2.31 30.42
N ALA A 103 -11.37 -2.22 31.12
CA ALA A 103 -12.68 -2.08 30.49
C ALA A 103 -12.60 -0.95 29.44
N ALA A 104 -12.82 -1.26 28.16
CA ALA A 104 -12.64 -0.29 27.08
C ALA A 104 -13.55 0.94 27.29
N PRO A 105 -13.01 2.16 27.50
CA PRO A 105 -13.81 3.37 27.57
C PRO A 105 -14.27 3.80 26.17
N PRO A 106 -15.34 4.61 26.08
CA PRO A 106 -16.10 4.77 24.85
C PRO A 106 -15.37 5.58 23.78
N SER A 107 -15.39 5.06 22.54
CA SER A 107 -14.88 5.76 21.37
C SER A 107 -15.57 7.11 21.18
N GLU A 108 -14.78 8.11 20.81
CA GLU A 108 -15.25 9.49 20.57
C GLU A 108 -16.28 9.48 19.43
N LEU A 109 -17.45 10.06 19.67
CA LEU A 109 -18.43 10.33 18.63
C LEU A 109 -18.09 11.66 17.96
N ARG A 110 -17.87 11.64 16.65
CA ARG A 110 -17.64 12.85 15.86
C ARG A 110 -18.82 13.12 14.96
N LEU A 111 -19.16 14.39 14.81
CA LEU A 111 -20.13 14.84 13.83
C LEU A 111 -19.55 14.71 12.42
N HIS A 112 -20.02 13.74 11.65
CA HIS A 112 -19.59 13.51 10.27
C HIS A 112 -20.41 14.33 9.25
N ARG A 113 -21.68 14.63 9.55
CA ARG A 113 -22.53 15.45 8.67
C ARG A 113 -23.62 16.18 9.43
N ALA A 114 -23.89 17.41 8.99
CA ALA A 114 -25.07 18.19 9.34
C ALA A 114 -25.74 18.70 8.06
N GLU A 115 -27.04 18.45 7.92
CA GLU A 115 -27.87 18.88 6.79
C GLU A 115 -29.07 19.67 7.33
N GLY A 116 -29.43 20.79 6.69
CA GLY A 116 -30.58 21.62 7.11
C GLY A 116 -30.40 22.41 8.42
N THR A 117 -29.22 22.38 9.04
CA THR A 117 -28.94 23.04 10.31
C THR A 117 -27.53 23.62 10.40
N ARG A 118 -27.37 24.65 11.25
CA ARG A 118 -26.06 25.20 11.64
C ARG A 118 -25.53 24.60 12.95
N LEU A 119 -26.30 23.72 13.59
CA LEU A 119 -25.86 22.97 14.77
C LEU A 119 -24.62 22.15 14.39
N GLY A 120 -23.48 22.48 15.01
CA GLY A 120 -22.22 21.76 14.85
C GLY A 120 -21.33 22.12 13.64
N LEU A 121 -21.72 23.05 12.76
CA LEU A 121 -20.84 23.54 11.68
C LEU A 121 -20.21 24.92 11.96
N GLY A 122 -20.71 25.65 12.97
CA GLY A 122 -20.25 27.01 13.28
C GLY A 122 -19.03 27.11 14.22
N ARG A 123 -18.50 26.00 14.75
CA ARG A 123 -17.40 25.98 15.74
C ARG A 123 -16.57 24.69 15.65
N GLY A 124 -15.78 24.52 14.59
CA GLY A 124 -14.86 23.38 14.46
C GLY A 124 -15.55 22.01 14.43
N VAL A 125 -14.76 20.94 14.37
CA VAL A 125 -15.26 19.56 14.41
C VAL A 125 -15.86 19.30 15.79
N VAL A 126 -17.17 19.02 15.85
CA VAL A 126 -17.84 18.65 17.10
C VAL A 126 -17.51 17.20 17.42
N SER A 127 -16.80 16.97 18.51
CA SER A 127 -16.49 15.66 19.04
C SER A 127 -16.90 15.54 20.50
N ALA A 128 -17.45 14.39 20.88
CA ALA A 128 -17.89 14.11 22.23
C ALA A 128 -17.37 12.74 22.68
N ARG A 129 -16.67 12.73 23.81
CA ARG A 129 -16.36 11.48 24.51
C ARG A 129 -17.57 11.11 25.37
N PRO A 130 -18.19 9.93 25.16
CA PRO A 130 -19.33 9.53 25.98
C PRO A 130 -18.89 9.39 27.44
N GLY A 131 -19.60 10.02 28.37
CA GLY A 131 -19.31 9.91 29.80
C GLY A 131 -20.51 10.10 30.72
N GLY A 132 -21.69 10.40 30.16
CA GLY A 132 -22.94 10.50 30.91
C GLY A 132 -24.14 9.98 30.14
N ALA A 133 -25.03 10.89 29.73
CA ALA A 133 -26.26 10.54 29.03
C ALA A 133 -26.02 9.97 27.63
N LEU A 134 -24.94 10.38 26.97
CA LEU A 134 -24.52 9.81 25.70
C LEU A 134 -24.08 8.35 25.86
N GLU A 135 -23.36 8.03 26.93
CA GLU A 135 -22.93 6.66 27.21
C GLU A 135 -24.13 5.77 27.57
N LEU A 136 -25.05 6.26 28.41
CA LEU A 136 -26.31 5.58 28.73
C LEU A 136 -27.17 5.36 27.48
N ALA A 137 -27.34 6.37 26.62
CA ALA A 137 -28.12 6.24 25.40
C ALA A 137 -27.49 5.28 24.39
N LEU A 138 -26.16 5.27 24.26
CA LEU A 138 -25.46 4.29 23.45
C LEU A 138 -25.64 2.88 24.01
N HIS A 139 -25.64 2.72 25.34
CA HIS A 139 -25.92 1.44 26.00
C HIS A 139 -27.38 0.99 25.80
N GLU A 140 -28.37 1.86 26.03
CA GLU A 140 -29.78 1.57 25.74
C GLU A 140 -30.02 1.31 24.26
N ALA A 141 -29.35 2.04 23.36
CA ALA A 141 -29.42 1.81 21.93
C ALA A 141 -28.76 0.49 21.49
N THR A 142 -28.14 -0.27 22.39
CA THR A 142 -27.73 -1.67 22.13
C THR A 142 -28.82 -2.68 22.48
N SER A 143 -29.83 -2.28 23.25
CA SER A 143 -30.92 -3.12 23.77
C SER A 143 -32.33 -2.68 23.34
N ALA A 144 -32.54 -1.43 22.91
CA ALA A 144 -33.85 -0.85 22.55
C ALA A 144 -33.92 -0.30 21.11
N GLY A 145 -35.14 -0.03 20.62
CA GLY A 145 -35.45 0.52 19.28
C GLY A 145 -35.23 2.03 19.14
N PRO A 146 -35.77 2.70 18.10
CA PRO A 146 -35.62 4.14 17.89
C PRO A 146 -36.18 4.97 19.06
N MET A 147 -35.50 6.07 19.41
CA MET A 147 -35.89 6.97 20.50
C MET A 147 -36.50 8.27 19.93
N VAL A 148 -37.83 8.41 20.05
CA VAL A 148 -38.60 9.58 19.56
C VAL A 148 -38.98 10.48 20.73
N LEU A 149 -38.74 11.81 20.66
CA LEU A 149 -39.19 12.78 21.68
C LEU A 149 -39.58 14.15 21.08
N GLY A 150 -40.56 14.82 21.69
CA GLY A 150 -40.86 16.25 21.47
C GLY A 150 -40.12 17.15 22.46
N THR A 151 -39.69 18.35 22.07
CA THR A 151 -38.88 19.26 22.92
C THR A 151 -39.55 19.74 24.21
N THR A 152 -40.88 19.70 24.32
CA THR A 152 -41.60 20.05 25.57
C THR A 152 -41.74 18.88 26.56
N GLU A 153 -41.53 17.64 26.11
CA GLU A 153 -41.43 16.42 26.94
C GLU A 153 -39.98 15.85 26.94
N GLY A 154 -39.03 16.61 26.38
CA GLY A 154 -37.69 16.18 25.99
C GLY A 154 -36.65 16.06 27.10
N GLU A 155 -37.06 16.01 28.37
CA GLU A 155 -36.17 15.85 29.54
C GLU A 155 -35.24 14.62 29.41
N ARG A 156 -35.66 13.57 28.69
CA ARG A 156 -34.84 12.35 28.47
C ARG A 156 -33.67 12.53 27.50
N LEU A 157 -33.79 13.35 26.44
CA LEU A 157 -32.70 13.57 25.45
C LEU A 157 -31.92 14.87 25.69
N ARG A 158 -32.44 15.79 26.50
CA ARG A 158 -31.76 17.06 26.82
C ARG A 158 -30.35 16.85 27.38
N PRO A 159 -30.09 15.88 28.28
CA PRO A 159 -28.73 15.54 28.69
C PRO A 159 -27.83 15.08 27.53
N LEU A 160 -28.34 14.22 26.63
CA LEU A 160 -27.59 13.73 25.46
C LEU A 160 -27.22 14.85 24.48
N PHE A 161 -28.16 15.74 24.15
CA PHE A 161 -27.88 16.88 23.29
C PHE A 161 -26.96 17.92 23.95
N THR A 162 -27.05 18.07 25.27
CA THR A 162 -26.15 18.94 26.03
C THR A 162 -24.72 18.40 25.96
N GLU A 163 -24.57 17.08 26.07
CA GLU A 163 -23.27 16.39 25.96
C GLU A 163 -22.70 16.44 24.54
N LEU A 164 -23.54 16.32 23.49
CA LEU A 164 -23.10 16.36 22.09
C LEU A 164 -22.81 17.77 21.56
N TYR A 165 -23.59 18.78 21.95
CA TYR A 165 -23.55 20.11 21.30
C TYR A 165 -23.46 21.29 22.28
N GLY A 166 -23.53 21.03 23.58
CA GLY A 166 -23.52 22.05 24.63
C GLY A 166 -24.88 22.71 24.89
N ALA A 167 -25.07 23.19 26.12
CA ALA A 167 -26.33 23.80 26.57
C ALA A 167 -26.76 25.04 25.76
N ARG A 168 -25.79 25.80 25.23
CA ARG A 168 -26.07 27.00 24.41
C ARG A 168 -26.69 26.65 23.05
N ALA A 169 -26.33 25.50 22.46
CA ALA A 169 -26.89 25.06 21.20
C ALA A 169 -28.37 24.63 21.35
N LEU A 170 -28.70 24.01 22.48
CA LEU A 170 -30.07 23.65 22.86
C LEU A 170 -30.97 24.87 23.07
N ALA A 171 -30.44 25.95 23.66
CA ALA A 171 -31.19 27.20 23.85
C ALA A 171 -31.63 27.86 22.53
N GLY A 172 -30.97 27.51 21.41
CA GLY A 172 -31.32 27.99 20.07
C GLY A 172 -32.41 27.18 19.36
N LEU A 173 -32.87 26.05 19.91
CA LEU A 173 -33.97 25.27 19.35
C LEU A 173 -35.32 25.88 19.73
N ALA A 174 -36.21 26.04 18.75
CA ALA A 174 -37.56 26.56 18.98
C ALA A 174 -38.38 25.60 19.87
N ARG A 175 -39.17 26.15 20.80
CA ARG A 175 -40.13 25.36 21.60
C ARG A 175 -41.11 24.62 20.67
N GLY A 176 -41.28 23.32 20.87
CA GLY A 176 -42.16 22.48 20.05
C GLY A 176 -41.47 21.75 18.88
N THR A 177 -40.14 21.84 18.76
CA THR A 177 -39.32 20.99 17.87
C THR A 177 -39.44 19.51 18.28
N ALA A 178 -39.49 18.56 17.35
CA ALA A 178 -39.35 17.13 17.59
C ALA A 178 -37.94 16.65 17.26
N LEU A 179 -37.46 15.68 18.03
CA LEU A 179 -36.16 15.05 17.89
C LEU A 179 -36.34 13.53 17.80
N LEU A 180 -35.65 12.90 16.87
CA LEU A 180 -35.61 11.46 16.73
C LEU A 180 -34.16 11.00 16.65
N ALA A 181 -33.75 10.17 17.61
CA ALA A 181 -32.42 9.61 17.69
C ALA A 181 -32.47 8.11 17.32
N LEU A 182 -31.66 7.71 16.34
CA LEU A 182 -31.59 6.35 15.82
C LEU A 182 -30.14 5.86 15.84
N PRO A 183 -29.86 4.67 16.39
CA PRO A 183 -28.53 4.07 16.29
C PRO A 183 -28.24 3.62 14.85
N LEU A 184 -27.02 3.89 14.39
CA LEU A 184 -26.47 3.27 13.19
C LEU A 184 -25.77 1.98 13.60
N ARG A 185 -26.33 0.82 13.21
CA ARG A 185 -25.82 -0.49 13.60
C ARG A 185 -25.11 -1.20 12.44
N GLY A 186 -23.93 -1.74 12.70
CA GLY A 186 -23.23 -2.66 11.82
C GLY A 186 -23.66 -4.12 12.02
N ARG A 187 -23.01 -5.05 11.30
CA ARG A 187 -23.28 -6.49 11.43
C ARG A 187 -22.81 -7.02 12.78
N GLU A 188 -23.64 -7.83 13.45
CA GLU A 188 -23.23 -8.57 14.65
C GLU A 188 -22.07 -9.53 14.31
N LYS A 189 -20.95 -9.45 15.02
CA LYS A 189 -19.81 -10.37 14.85
C LYS A 189 -20.11 -11.66 15.60
N SER A 190 -20.25 -12.78 14.87
CA SER A 190 -20.58 -14.11 15.42
C SER A 190 -19.39 -14.80 16.15
N GLY A 191 -18.54 -14.04 16.83
CA GLY A 191 -17.38 -14.55 17.56
C GLY A 191 -17.68 -14.72 19.05
N ARG A 192 -17.40 -15.90 19.62
CA ARG A 192 -17.45 -16.16 21.07
C ARG A 192 -16.60 -15.12 21.82
N GLY A 193 -17.21 -14.06 22.35
CA GLY A 193 -16.57 -13.16 23.32
C GLY A 193 -16.75 -11.65 23.13
N ARG A 194 -17.28 -11.14 22.01
CA ARG A 194 -17.53 -9.68 21.84
C ARG A 194 -18.97 -9.30 22.20
N ARG A 195 -19.16 -8.36 23.13
CA ARG A 195 -20.49 -7.88 23.57
C ARG A 195 -21.24 -7.18 22.42
N ARG A 196 -22.58 -7.25 22.45
CA ARG A 196 -23.53 -6.57 21.54
C ARG A 196 -23.27 -5.05 21.36
N ALA A 197 -22.56 -4.43 22.30
CA ALA A 197 -22.20 -3.01 22.31
C ALA A 197 -21.25 -2.56 21.19
N ASP A 198 -20.46 -3.46 20.60
CA ASP A 198 -19.55 -3.17 19.49
C ASP A 198 -20.27 -2.99 18.13
N SER A 199 -21.60 -3.16 18.08
CA SER A 199 -22.39 -3.06 16.85
C SER A 199 -22.90 -1.65 16.54
N VAL A 200 -22.93 -0.74 17.53
CA VAL A 200 -23.39 0.65 17.31
C VAL A 200 -22.21 1.47 16.79
N LEU A 201 -22.27 1.83 15.51
CA LEU A 201 -21.25 2.60 14.80
C LEU A 201 -21.43 4.10 14.94
N GLY A 202 -22.62 4.55 15.35
CA GLY A 202 -22.95 5.96 15.38
C GLY A 202 -24.38 6.26 15.78
N LEU A 203 -24.73 7.53 15.73
CA LEU A 203 -26.05 8.06 16.07
C LEU A 203 -26.53 9.01 14.97
N LEU A 204 -27.70 8.72 14.41
CA LEU A 204 -28.45 9.62 13.53
C LEU A 204 -29.46 10.39 14.38
N VAL A 205 -29.46 11.71 14.24
CA VAL A 205 -30.37 12.61 14.92
C VAL A 205 -31.14 13.42 13.88
N LEU A 206 -32.47 13.26 13.87
CA LEU A 206 -33.39 14.02 13.03
C LEU A 206 -34.06 15.12 13.86
N ILE A 207 -34.23 16.29 13.26
CA ILE A 207 -34.81 17.47 13.89
C ILE A 207 -35.97 17.95 13.02
N ARG A 208 -37.17 17.99 13.61
CA ARG A 208 -38.37 18.56 12.99
C ARG A 208 -38.79 19.82 13.73
N ARG A 209 -38.70 20.99 13.10
CA ARG A 209 -39.05 22.29 13.68
C ARG A 209 -40.58 22.49 13.68
N PRO A 210 -41.11 23.30 14.59
CA PRO A 210 -42.53 23.64 14.59
C PRO A 210 -42.85 24.55 13.39
N GLY A 211 -43.53 24.01 12.38
CA GLY A 211 -44.04 24.74 11.21
C GLY A 211 -45.54 25.06 11.29
N LEU A 212 -46.03 26.00 10.45
CA LEU A 212 -47.46 26.31 10.29
C LEU A 212 -48.22 25.07 9.78
N PRO A 213 -49.50 24.88 10.17
CA PRO A 213 -50.28 23.71 9.77
C PRO A 213 -50.44 23.67 8.25
N GLY A 214 -49.76 22.74 7.57
CA GLY A 214 -49.96 22.48 6.14
C GLY A 214 -48.74 22.12 5.28
N ASP A 215 -47.50 22.33 5.75
CA ASP A 215 -46.33 22.35 4.83
C ASP A 215 -45.45 21.10 4.81
N TYR A 216 -45.76 20.09 5.62
CA TYR A 216 -45.15 18.77 5.44
C TYR A 216 -46.15 17.88 4.72
N PRO A 217 -45.91 17.58 3.43
CA PRO A 217 -46.44 16.36 2.86
C PRO A 217 -46.26 15.24 3.86
N ASP A 218 -47.35 14.63 4.33
CA ASP A 218 -47.30 13.18 4.39
C ASP A 218 -46.79 12.78 2.99
N PRO A 219 -45.65 12.08 2.86
CA PRO A 219 -45.11 11.68 1.56
C PRO A 219 -46.16 11.00 0.66
N LEU A 220 -47.28 10.56 1.26
CA LEU A 220 -48.39 9.84 0.68
C LEU A 220 -49.66 10.70 0.44
N ALA A 221 -49.75 11.92 1.00
CA ALA A 221 -50.94 12.78 0.90
C ALA A 221 -50.79 13.98 -0.05
N ALA A 222 -49.57 14.42 -0.37
CA ALA A 222 -49.36 15.68 -1.10
C ALA A 222 -49.56 15.62 -2.63
N ARG A 223 -50.12 14.54 -3.18
CA ARG A 223 -50.49 14.46 -4.61
C ARG A 223 -51.98 14.27 -4.88
N ALA A 224 -52.83 14.30 -3.87
CA ALA A 224 -54.27 14.00 -4.00
C ALA A 224 -55.21 15.18 -3.73
N ARG A 225 -54.74 16.44 -3.67
CA ARG A 225 -55.61 17.60 -3.48
C ARG A 225 -55.37 18.69 -4.54
N ALA A 226 -56.12 18.57 -5.63
CA ALA A 226 -56.59 19.71 -6.41
C ALA A 226 -58.12 19.59 -6.43
N GLY A 227 -58.81 20.54 -5.79
CA GLY A 227 -60.27 20.53 -5.67
C GLY A 227 -60.75 21.37 -4.48
N ASP A 228 -61.00 22.65 -4.79
CA ASP A 228 -62.03 23.55 -4.29
C ASP A 228 -62.23 23.78 -2.77
N GLY A 229 -62.15 25.05 -2.37
CA GLY A 229 -63.20 25.69 -1.57
C GLY A 229 -62.99 25.92 -0.06
N GLU A 230 -62.62 27.16 0.27
CA GLU A 230 -62.84 27.95 1.50
C GLU A 230 -62.15 27.65 2.86
N PRO A 231 -61.90 28.71 3.68
CA PRO A 231 -61.03 28.66 4.87
C PRO A 231 -61.83 28.73 6.17
N ASP A 232 -61.71 27.70 7.02
CA ASP A 232 -62.15 27.79 8.42
C ASP A 232 -60.93 27.94 9.34
N ALA A 233 -60.65 29.20 9.70
CA ALA A 233 -59.64 29.59 10.66
C ALA A 233 -60.15 29.32 12.08
N VAL A 234 -60.12 28.06 12.51
CA VAL A 234 -60.20 27.71 13.93
C VAL A 234 -58.77 27.70 14.49
N GLN A 235 -58.51 28.54 15.49
CA GLN A 235 -57.30 28.50 16.32
C GLN A 235 -57.14 27.11 16.97
N ARG A 236 -56.56 26.16 16.23
CA ARG A 236 -55.96 24.96 16.83
C ARG A 236 -54.65 25.40 17.46
N ALA A 237 -54.52 25.16 18.76
CA ALA A 237 -53.25 25.24 19.45
C ALA A 237 -52.18 24.55 18.59
N LYS A 238 -51.03 25.21 18.37
CA LYS A 238 -49.90 24.67 17.60
C LYS A 238 -49.57 23.28 18.15
N GLU A 239 -50.01 22.23 17.47
CA GLU A 239 -49.58 20.88 17.82
C GLU A 239 -48.06 20.85 17.68
N PRO A 240 -47.33 20.33 18.69
CA PRO A 240 -45.89 20.21 18.58
C PRO A 240 -45.56 19.37 17.35
N ALA A 241 -44.48 19.72 16.65
CA ALA A 241 -43.97 18.85 15.60
C ALA A 241 -43.72 17.47 16.22
N ARG A 242 -44.25 16.41 15.61
CA ARG A 242 -44.12 15.02 16.08
C ARG A 242 -43.72 14.13 14.91
N PHE A 243 -42.87 13.15 15.17
CA PHE A 243 -42.66 12.01 14.27
C PHE A 243 -43.75 10.98 14.56
N ASP A 244 -44.48 10.55 13.54
CA ASP A 244 -45.47 9.49 13.70
C ASP A 244 -44.80 8.09 13.70
N PRO A 245 -45.54 7.01 13.97
CA PRO A 245 -44.99 5.65 13.94
C PRO A 245 -44.43 5.25 12.57
N ALA A 246 -45.01 5.72 11.46
CA ALA A 246 -44.56 5.40 10.11
C ALA A 246 -43.24 6.11 9.77
N ASP A 247 -43.12 7.39 10.13
CA ASP A 247 -41.89 8.19 10.06
C ASP A 247 -40.77 7.50 10.84
N THR A 248 -41.08 7.07 12.06
CA THR A 248 -40.13 6.38 12.95
C THR A 248 -39.66 5.06 12.34
N GLN A 249 -40.57 4.27 11.77
CA GLN A 249 -40.25 3.01 11.12
C GLN A 249 -39.39 3.20 9.86
N THR A 250 -39.70 4.19 9.03
CA THR A 250 -38.91 4.50 7.83
C THR A 250 -37.53 5.04 8.18
N ALA A 251 -37.43 5.96 9.13
CA ALA A 251 -36.15 6.44 9.63
C ALA A 251 -35.32 5.28 10.21
N ALA A 252 -35.93 4.36 10.97
CA ALA A 252 -35.25 3.20 11.54
C ALA A 252 -34.75 2.21 10.47
N HIS A 253 -35.53 1.99 9.42
CA HIS A 253 -35.12 1.16 8.30
C HIS A 253 -33.91 1.76 7.56
N LEU A 254 -33.96 3.06 7.23
CA LEU A 254 -32.86 3.76 6.56
C LEU A 254 -31.62 3.87 7.45
N ALA A 255 -31.79 4.08 8.75
CA ALA A 255 -30.69 4.05 9.73
C ALA A 255 -30.01 2.66 9.80
N THR A 256 -30.79 1.59 9.68
CA THR A 256 -30.26 0.21 9.63
C THR A 256 -29.45 -0.02 8.35
N LEU A 257 -30.00 0.36 7.19
CA LEU A 257 -29.28 0.24 5.90
C LEU A 257 -27.99 1.07 5.89
N ALA A 258 -28.06 2.31 6.36
CA ALA A 258 -26.88 3.16 6.47
C ALA A 258 -25.86 2.61 7.47
N GLY A 259 -26.29 2.05 8.60
CA GLY A 259 -25.40 1.40 9.55
C GLY A 259 -24.65 0.23 8.91
N LEU A 260 -25.32 -0.62 8.13
CA LEU A 260 -24.69 -1.72 7.39
C LEU A 260 -23.76 -1.23 6.28
N ALA A 261 -24.13 -0.17 5.56
CA ALA A 261 -23.31 0.43 4.53
C ALA A 261 -22.04 1.07 5.12
N VAL A 262 -22.17 1.81 6.24
CA VAL A 262 -21.03 2.37 6.99
C VAL A 262 -20.14 1.27 7.56
N ASP A 263 -20.69 0.19 8.13
CA ASP A 263 -19.91 -0.97 8.60
C ASP A 263 -19.08 -1.56 7.46
N THR A 264 -19.72 -1.75 6.30
CA THR A 264 -19.07 -2.29 5.12
C THR A 264 -17.95 -1.37 4.64
N ALA A 265 -18.24 -0.07 4.49
CA ALA A 265 -17.26 0.95 4.11
C ALA A 265 -16.07 1.03 5.07
N GLN A 266 -16.31 1.04 6.39
CA GLN A 266 -15.25 1.06 7.41
C GLN A 266 -14.38 -0.21 7.39
N ARG A 267 -14.97 -1.39 7.16
CA ARG A 267 -14.21 -2.65 7.04
C ARG A 267 -13.33 -2.63 5.80
N TYR A 268 -13.87 -2.26 4.65
CA TYR A 268 -13.09 -2.13 3.42
C TYR A 268 -11.95 -1.11 3.58
N THR A 269 -12.23 0.05 4.19
CA THR A 269 -11.20 1.07 4.46
C THR A 269 -10.08 0.50 5.32
N ARG A 270 -10.43 -0.18 6.43
CA ARG A 270 -9.45 -0.76 7.36
C ARG A 270 -8.65 -1.91 6.73
N GLU A 271 -9.29 -2.78 5.97
CA GLU A 271 -8.60 -3.85 5.24
C GLU A 271 -7.60 -3.26 4.23
N SER A 272 -8.00 -2.19 3.53
CA SER A 272 -7.15 -1.48 2.57
C SER A 272 -6.00 -0.74 3.25
N GLU A 273 -6.23 -0.11 4.41
CA GLU A 273 -5.17 0.52 5.23
C GLU A 273 -4.13 -0.51 5.67
N ILE A 274 -4.57 -1.65 6.22
CA ILE A 274 -3.68 -2.74 6.66
C ILE A 274 -2.86 -3.28 5.49
N ALA A 275 -3.50 -3.49 4.34
CA ALA A 275 -2.81 -4.04 3.18
C ALA A 275 -1.78 -3.05 2.59
N ASN A 276 -2.12 -1.76 2.52
CA ASN A 276 -1.19 -0.70 2.12
C ASN A 276 -0.01 -0.57 3.09
N GLU A 277 -0.24 -0.67 4.39
CA GLU A 277 0.81 -0.63 5.40
C GLU A 277 1.73 -1.86 5.28
N LEU A 278 1.17 -3.05 5.10
CA LEU A 278 1.92 -4.28 4.87
C LEU A 278 2.80 -4.17 3.62
N GLN A 279 2.24 -3.72 2.50
CA GLN A 279 2.96 -3.55 1.25
C GLN A 279 4.10 -2.53 1.39
N ARG A 280 3.86 -1.37 2.01
CA ARG A 280 4.92 -0.38 2.29
C ARG A 280 6.04 -0.96 3.14
N SER A 281 5.70 -1.78 4.14
CA SER A 281 6.71 -2.44 4.98
C SER A 281 7.55 -3.50 4.23
N MET A 282 7.06 -3.99 3.10
CA MET A 282 7.76 -4.96 2.26
C MET A 282 8.72 -4.32 1.26
N LEU A 283 8.65 -3.00 1.03
CA LEU A 283 9.55 -2.24 0.16
C LEU A 283 10.71 -1.63 0.97
N PRO A 284 11.86 -1.35 0.36
CA PRO A 284 12.98 -0.72 1.08
C PRO A 284 12.65 0.73 1.47
N ASP A 285 12.82 1.08 2.75
CA ASP A 285 12.69 2.45 3.26
C ASP A 285 13.77 3.39 2.71
N HIS A 286 14.96 2.85 2.45
CA HIS A 286 16.11 3.56 1.92
C HIS A 286 16.91 2.64 1.00
N LEU A 287 17.44 3.20 -0.09
CA LEU A 287 18.38 2.51 -0.95
C LEU A 287 19.81 2.62 -0.38
N PRO A 288 20.68 1.62 -0.64
CA PRO A 288 22.09 1.75 -0.32
C PRO A 288 22.74 2.91 -1.09
N GLN A 289 23.88 3.39 -0.60
CA GLN A 289 24.70 4.40 -1.26
C GLN A 289 26.04 3.81 -1.71
N PRO A 290 26.05 2.90 -2.70
CA PRO A 290 27.29 2.31 -3.20
C PRO A 290 28.15 3.36 -3.90
N HIS A 291 29.47 3.18 -3.86
CA HIS A 291 30.37 4.08 -4.56
C HIS A 291 30.31 3.90 -6.08
N GLY A 292 30.40 5.01 -6.81
CA GLY A 292 30.33 5.03 -8.28
C GLY A 292 28.92 4.92 -8.83
N VAL A 293 27.88 4.91 -7.98
CA VAL A 293 26.48 4.90 -8.39
C VAL A 293 25.65 5.78 -7.46
N ARG A 294 24.74 6.56 -8.02
CA ARG A 294 23.70 7.27 -7.26
C ARG A 294 22.35 6.70 -7.62
N LEU A 295 21.51 6.47 -6.61
CA LEU A 295 20.24 5.78 -6.75
C LEU A 295 19.08 6.67 -6.30
N ALA A 296 17.97 6.60 -7.00
CA ALA A 296 16.68 7.10 -6.52
C ALA A 296 15.57 6.13 -6.89
N HIS A 297 14.48 6.17 -6.14
CA HIS A 297 13.28 5.40 -6.42
C HIS A 297 12.03 6.26 -6.25
N ARG A 298 10.95 5.84 -6.89
CA ARG A 298 9.60 6.35 -6.61
C ARG A 298 8.62 5.20 -6.63
N TYR A 299 7.71 5.22 -5.67
CA TYR A 299 6.59 4.30 -5.62
C TYR A 299 5.29 5.10 -5.56
N LEU A 300 4.40 4.90 -6.53
CA LEU A 300 3.07 5.52 -6.53
C LEU A 300 2.03 4.40 -6.58
N PRO A 301 1.21 4.21 -5.52
CA PRO A 301 0.11 3.26 -5.58
C PRO A 301 -0.94 3.72 -6.60
N GLY A 302 -1.63 2.78 -7.20
CA GLY A 302 -2.77 2.97 -8.08
C GLY A 302 -3.96 3.62 -7.36
N GLU A 303 -4.91 4.16 -8.13
CA GLU A 303 -6.05 4.90 -7.58
C GLU A 303 -7.21 4.01 -7.12
N ALA A 304 -7.17 2.70 -7.40
CA ALA A 304 -8.17 1.76 -6.93
C ALA A 304 -7.96 1.46 -5.43
N GLU A 305 -8.76 2.08 -4.57
CA GLU A 305 -8.67 2.00 -3.10
C GLU A 305 -8.65 0.59 -2.49
N SER A 306 -9.00 -0.46 -3.26
CA SER A 306 -9.09 -1.85 -2.80
C SER A 306 -8.00 -2.78 -3.32
N GLN A 307 -6.97 -2.26 -4.00
CA GLN A 307 -5.94 -3.07 -4.67
C GLN A 307 -4.59 -2.94 -3.97
N VAL A 308 -3.92 -4.07 -3.75
CA VAL A 308 -2.57 -4.15 -3.17
C VAL A 308 -1.63 -4.46 -4.31
N GLY A 309 -0.63 -3.63 -4.54
CA GLY A 309 0.28 -3.81 -5.68
C GLY A 309 1.18 -5.02 -5.56
N GLY A 310 1.45 -5.62 -6.71
CA GLY A 310 2.49 -6.63 -6.92
C GLY A 310 3.86 -6.03 -7.22
N ASP A 311 3.95 -4.74 -7.50
CA ASP A 311 5.17 -4.02 -7.87
C ASP A 311 6.21 -3.97 -6.76
N TRP A 312 7.46 -4.25 -7.10
CA TRP A 312 8.59 -4.04 -6.20
C TRP A 312 9.85 -3.55 -6.91
N TYR A 313 10.74 -2.98 -6.11
CA TYR A 313 12.09 -2.62 -6.53
C TYR A 313 13.07 -2.92 -5.40
N ASP A 314 14.34 -3.12 -5.76
CA ASP A 314 15.41 -3.25 -4.79
C ASP A 314 16.77 -2.86 -5.37
N ALA A 315 17.70 -2.50 -4.48
CA ALA A 315 19.10 -2.33 -4.84
C ALA A 315 20.00 -2.98 -3.78
N ILE A 316 20.86 -3.90 -4.20
CA ILE A 316 21.65 -4.76 -3.31
C ILE A 316 23.14 -4.55 -3.58
N PRO A 317 23.94 -4.10 -2.60
CA PRO A 317 25.37 -4.00 -2.74
C PRO A 317 26.01 -5.38 -2.91
N LEU A 318 26.91 -5.50 -3.87
CA LEU A 318 27.65 -6.73 -4.18
C LEU A 318 29.15 -6.55 -3.95
N PRO A 319 29.91 -7.66 -3.77
CA PRO A 319 31.37 -7.61 -3.76
C PRO A 319 31.86 -6.96 -5.05
N GLY A 320 32.85 -6.08 -4.97
CA GLY A 320 33.25 -5.32 -6.16
C GLY A 320 33.00 -3.82 -6.10
N ASN A 321 32.26 -3.31 -5.11
CA ASN A 321 31.46 -2.07 -5.25
C ASN A 321 30.38 -2.19 -6.35
N ARG A 322 30.07 -3.42 -6.78
CA ARG A 322 28.98 -3.69 -7.71
C ARG A 322 27.64 -3.46 -7.02
N VAL A 323 26.61 -3.23 -7.80
CA VAL A 323 25.23 -3.12 -7.28
C VAL A 323 24.29 -3.91 -8.18
N ALA A 324 23.45 -4.75 -7.57
CA ALA A 324 22.29 -5.33 -8.24
C ALA A 324 21.12 -4.36 -8.16
N LEU A 325 20.41 -4.17 -9.27
CA LEU A 325 19.23 -3.33 -9.44
C LEU A 325 18.09 -4.23 -9.90
N ILE A 326 16.96 -4.14 -9.22
CA ILE A 326 15.83 -5.04 -9.43
C ILE A 326 14.55 -4.21 -9.52
N VAL A 327 13.73 -4.50 -10.52
CA VAL A 327 12.32 -4.12 -10.57
C VAL A 327 11.53 -5.32 -11.05
N GLY A 328 10.37 -5.55 -10.45
CA GLY A 328 9.45 -6.57 -10.91
C GLY A 328 8.02 -6.26 -10.51
N ASP A 329 7.11 -7.06 -11.06
CA ASP A 329 5.68 -6.98 -10.84
C ASP A 329 5.10 -8.39 -10.73
N VAL A 330 4.28 -8.63 -9.71
CA VAL A 330 3.54 -9.88 -9.54
C VAL A 330 2.13 -9.69 -10.09
N MET A 331 1.74 -10.55 -11.02
CA MET A 331 0.44 -10.47 -11.68
C MET A 331 -0.73 -10.44 -10.69
N GLY A 332 -1.57 -9.42 -10.84
CA GLY A 332 -2.80 -9.21 -10.09
C GLY A 332 -2.60 -8.41 -8.80
N HIS A 333 -3.68 -7.85 -8.27
CA HIS A 333 -3.61 -6.78 -7.27
C HIS A 333 -4.29 -7.15 -5.97
N SER A 334 -3.70 -8.11 -5.26
CA SER A 334 -4.30 -8.76 -4.09
C SER A 334 -3.32 -8.90 -2.94
N LEU A 335 -3.84 -9.14 -1.74
CA LEU A 335 -2.99 -9.45 -0.58
C LEU A 335 -2.08 -10.68 -0.82
N THR A 336 -2.54 -11.65 -1.61
CA THR A 336 -1.71 -12.80 -2.01
C THR A 336 -0.59 -12.39 -2.97
N SER A 337 -0.84 -11.49 -3.92
CA SER A 337 0.19 -10.93 -4.80
C SER A 337 1.29 -10.21 -4.00
N ALA A 338 0.91 -9.40 -3.01
CA ALA A 338 1.87 -8.73 -2.13
C ALA A 338 2.69 -9.72 -1.29
N ALA A 339 2.08 -10.81 -0.81
CA ALA A 339 2.80 -11.86 -0.10
C ALA A 339 3.84 -12.58 -0.99
N VAL A 340 3.46 -12.91 -2.23
CA VAL A 340 4.37 -13.50 -3.23
C VAL A 340 5.50 -12.53 -3.58
N MET A 341 5.18 -11.25 -3.78
CA MET A 341 6.16 -10.19 -4.01
C MET A 341 7.21 -10.15 -2.89
N GLY A 342 6.77 -10.12 -1.61
CA GLY A 342 7.69 -10.10 -0.47
C GLY A 342 8.60 -11.33 -0.41
N GLN A 343 8.09 -12.51 -0.78
CA GLN A 343 8.88 -13.74 -0.85
C GLN A 343 9.88 -13.72 -2.01
N LEU A 344 9.48 -13.28 -3.20
CA LEU A 344 10.35 -13.15 -4.36
C LEU A 344 11.45 -12.13 -4.12
N ARG A 345 11.13 -10.97 -3.54
CA ARG A 345 12.10 -9.94 -3.16
C ARG A 345 13.13 -10.50 -2.17
N THR A 346 12.69 -11.16 -1.11
CA THR A 346 13.59 -11.75 -0.09
C THR A 346 14.47 -12.85 -0.70
N SER A 347 13.91 -13.65 -1.61
CA SER A 347 14.67 -14.67 -2.35
C SER A 347 15.72 -14.04 -3.25
N ALA A 348 15.36 -12.97 -3.97
CA ALA A 348 16.27 -12.24 -4.84
C ALA A 348 17.44 -11.62 -4.07
N GLN A 349 17.17 -11.04 -2.88
CA GLN A 349 18.22 -10.56 -1.97
C GLN A 349 19.19 -11.66 -1.58
N THR A 350 18.67 -12.83 -1.21
CA THR A 350 19.48 -13.97 -0.78
C THR A 350 20.34 -14.52 -1.93
N LEU A 351 19.75 -14.65 -3.13
CA LEU A 351 20.43 -15.12 -4.33
C LEU A 351 21.49 -14.12 -4.82
N ALA A 352 21.17 -12.82 -4.79
CA ALA A 352 22.13 -11.75 -5.11
C ALA A 352 23.32 -11.75 -4.14
N ALA A 353 23.10 -12.02 -2.85
CA ALA A 353 24.17 -12.11 -1.85
C ALA A 353 25.15 -13.27 -2.10
N LEU A 354 24.78 -14.25 -2.92
CA LEU A 354 25.66 -15.34 -3.39
C LEU A 354 26.48 -14.95 -4.64
N ASP A 355 26.29 -13.74 -5.15
CA ASP A 355 26.95 -13.19 -6.34
C ASP A 355 26.75 -14.07 -7.60
N LEU A 356 25.54 -14.62 -7.73
CA LEU A 356 25.14 -15.38 -8.91
C LEU A 356 24.93 -14.43 -10.11
N PRO A 357 25.23 -14.89 -11.33
CA PRO A 357 24.96 -14.10 -12.53
C PRO A 357 23.43 -13.86 -12.70
N PRO A 358 23.00 -12.75 -13.32
CA PRO A 358 21.59 -12.36 -13.37
C PRO A 358 20.61 -13.42 -13.86
N HIS A 359 20.98 -14.19 -14.88
CA HIS A 359 20.12 -15.25 -15.42
C HIS A 359 19.93 -16.43 -14.45
N GLU A 360 20.96 -16.80 -13.66
CA GLU A 360 20.82 -17.84 -12.63
C GLU A 360 19.94 -17.37 -11.48
N VAL A 361 20.01 -16.08 -11.13
CA VAL A 361 19.10 -15.50 -10.13
C VAL A 361 17.64 -15.62 -10.62
N LEU A 362 17.36 -15.24 -11.87
CA LEU A 362 16.02 -15.37 -12.43
C LEU A 362 15.55 -16.82 -12.53
N TYR A 363 16.46 -17.75 -12.92
CA TYR A 363 16.17 -19.19 -12.94
C TYR A 363 15.74 -19.70 -11.55
N HIS A 364 16.49 -19.35 -10.50
CA HIS A 364 16.13 -19.77 -9.15
C HIS A 364 14.87 -19.08 -8.63
N LEU A 365 14.60 -17.83 -9.01
CA LEU A 365 13.33 -17.17 -8.68
C LEU A 365 12.15 -17.88 -9.36
N ASP A 366 12.30 -18.32 -10.61
CA ASP A 366 11.29 -19.12 -11.33
C ASP A 366 11.03 -20.45 -10.62
N GLU A 367 12.08 -21.18 -10.23
CA GLU A 367 11.94 -22.42 -9.45
C GLU A 367 11.25 -22.20 -8.09
N GLN A 368 11.52 -21.08 -7.41
CA GLN A 368 10.85 -20.76 -6.14
C GLN A 368 9.38 -20.40 -6.37
N ALA A 369 9.06 -19.58 -7.37
CA ALA A 369 7.69 -19.19 -7.70
C ALA A 369 6.81 -20.41 -7.99
N GLN A 370 7.31 -21.41 -8.72
CA GLN A 370 6.59 -22.66 -9.00
C GLN A 370 6.27 -23.46 -7.73
N ARG A 371 7.03 -23.28 -6.63
CA ARG A 371 6.81 -23.97 -5.35
C ARG A 371 5.86 -23.22 -4.40
N LEU A 372 5.65 -21.93 -4.63
CA LEU A 372 4.96 -21.03 -3.70
C LEU A 372 3.42 -21.15 -3.69
N GLY A 373 2.79 -21.97 -4.55
CA GLY A 373 1.33 -22.11 -4.52
C GLY A 373 0.72 -23.23 -5.37
N ARG A 374 -0.56 -23.54 -5.08
CA ARG A 374 -1.44 -24.37 -5.95
C ARG A 374 -2.00 -23.57 -7.14
N GLU A 375 -1.95 -22.25 -7.05
CA GLU A 375 -2.27 -21.29 -8.10
C GLU A 375 -0.94 -20.78 -8.68
N GLN A 376 -0.78 -20.82 -10.00
CA GLN A 376 0.42 -20.35 -10.69
C GLN A 376 0.46 -18.81 -10.60
N HIS A 377 1.23 -18.29 -9.64
CA HIS A 377 1.50 -16.86 -9.56
C HIS A 377 2.63 -16.52 -10.54
N LEU A 378 2.31 -15.67 -11.50
CA LEU A 378 3.25 -15.19 -12.50
C LEU A 378 3.82 -13.84 -12.05
N ALA A 379 5.11 -13.64 -12.26
CA ALA A 379 5.76 -12.36 -12.01
C ALA A 379 6.69 -11.99 -13.16
N THR A 380 6.79 -10.70 -13.46
CA THR A 380 7.80 -10.17 -14.37
C THR A 380 8.93 -9.57 -13.55
N CYS A 381 10.18 -9.66 -14.04
CA CYS A 381 11.33 -9.11 -13.32
C CYS A 381 12.48 -8.76 -14.26
N VAL A 382 13.11 -7.61 -14.04
CA VAL A 382 14.46 -7.30 -14.55
C VAL A 382 15.44 -7.36 -13.41
N PHE A 383 16.55 -8.08 -13.64
CA PHE A 383 17.69 -8.11 -12.74
C PHE A 383 18.93 -7.59 -13.48
N ALA A 384 19.52 -6.52 -12.98
CA ALA A 384 20.70 -5.89 -13.57
C ALA A 384 21.84 -5.77 -12.54
N VAL A 385 23.07 -6.05 -12.93
CA VAL A 385 24.26 -5.87 -12.09
C VAL A 385 25.19 -4.89 -12.76
N TYR A 386 25.44 -3.77 -12.10
CA TYR A 386 26.39 -2.75 -12.56
C TYR A 386 27.73 -2.89 -11.85
N ASP A 387 28.81 -2.86 -12.63
CA ASP A 387 30.20 -2.77 -12.17
C ASP A 387 30.77 -1.38 -12.44
N PRO A 388 31.00 -0.57 -11.39
CA PRO A 388 31.52 0.79 -11.54
C PRO A 388 32.98 0.85 -11.96
N ILE A 389 33.74 -0.24 -11.83
CA ILE A 389 35.16 -0.29 -12.18
C ILE A 389 35.31 -0.71 -13.64
N ALA A 390 34.59 -1.77 -14.04
CA ALA A 390 34.56 -2.21 -15.43
C ALA A 390 33.73 -1.28 -16.32
N ASN A 391 32.85 -0.46 -15.73
CA ASN A 391 31.87 0.39 -16.42
C ASN A 391 30.96 -0.43 -17.35
N ARG A 392 30.47 -1.56 -16.81
CA ARG A 392 29.65 -2.54 -17.51
C ARG A 392 28.41 -2.85 -16.69
N ILE A 393 27.33 -3.16 -17.40
CA ILE A 393 26.10 -3.67 -16.80
C ILE A 393 25.73 -5.00 -17.43
N VAL A 394 25.38 -5.97 -16.59
CA VAL A 394 24.89 -7.28 -17.03
C VAL A 394 23.41 -7.35 -16.66
N VAL A 395 22.54 -7.56 -17.64
CA VAL A 395 21.09 -7.51 -17.45
C VAL A 395 20.46 -8.83 -17.90
N ALA A 396 19.52 -9.34 -17.14
CA ALA A 396 18.61 -10.41 -17.55
C ALA A 396 17.16 -9.95 -17.33
N ASN A 397 16.26 -10.39 -18.21
CA ASN A 397 14.86 -9.98 -18.21
C ASN A 397 13.95 -11.21 -18.26
N ALA A 398 13.05 -11.34 -17.28
CA ALA A 398 12.00 -12.34 -17.19
C ALA A 398 10.63 -11.71 -17.51
N GLY A 399 10.34 -11.54 -18.79
CA GLY A 399 9.03 -11.07 -19.28
C GLY A 399 8.64 -9.64 -18.92
N HIS A 400 9.57 -8.84 -18.38
CA HIS A 400 9.33 -7.46 -17.96
C HIS A 400 9.64 -6.47 -19.09
N MET A 401 9.28 -5.20 -18.89
CA MET A 401 9.55 -4.16 -19.86
C MET A 401 11.05 -3.84 -19.99
N PRO A 402 11.52 -3.48 -21.20
CA PRO A 402 12.93 -3.16 -21.43
C PRO A 402 13.33 -1.91 -20.63
N PRO A 403 14.42 -1.96 -19.86
CA PRO A 403 14.92 -0.78 -19.15
C PRO A 403 15.30 0.34 -20.12
N ALA A 404 15.24 1.58 -19.66
CA ALA A 404 15.72 2.73 -20.41
C ALA A 404 17.16 3.08 -20.00
N MET A 405 18.11 2.99 -20.93
CA MET A 405 19.48 3.47 -20.77
C MET A 405 19.60 4.88 -21.33
N ILE A 406 20.10 5.81 -20.53
CA ILE A 406 20.47 7.15 -20.94
C ILE A 406 21.99 7.17 -21.10
N HIS A 407 22.46 7.35 -22.32
CA HIS A 407 23.87 7.38 -22.68
C HIS A 407 24.51 8.74 -22.32
N PRO A 408 25.86 8.83 -22.27
CA PRO A 408 26.53 10.08 -21.89
C PRO A 408 26.32 11.23 -22.89
N ASP A 409 25.96 10.90 -24.13
CA ASP A 409 25.56 11.87 -25.17
C ASP A 409 24.13 12.44 -24.95
N GLY A 410 23.39 11.93 -23.97
CA GLY A 410 22.01 12.31 -23.66
C GLY A 410 20.95 11.53 -24.45
N ARG A 411 21.34 10.59 -25.31
CA ARG A 411 20.40 9.70 -26.01
C ARG A 411 19.78 8.71 -25.04
N ALA A 412 18.45 8.59 -25.06
CA ALA A 412 17.73 7.54 -24.36
C ALA A 412 17.43 6.36 -25.29
N GLU A 413 17.69 5.15 -24.82
CA GLU A 413 17.52 3.88 -25.53
C GLU A 413 16.74 2.91 -24.66
N LEU A 414 15.66 2.34 -25.19
CA LEU A 414 15.01 1.18 -24.58
C LEU A 414 15.80 -0.07 -24.98
N LEU A 415 16.19 -0.88 -24.00
CA LEU A 415 17.02 -2.08 -24.21
C LEU A 415 16.19 -3.26 -24.75
N GLU A 416 15.53 -3.06 -25.89
CA GLU A 416 14.63 -4.04 -26.51
C GLU A 416 15.34 -5.30 -27.02
N GLN A 417 16.65 -5.23 -27.27
CA GLN A 417 17.43 -6.37 -27.76
C GLN A 417 17.95 -7.25 -26.61
N LEU A 418 17.40 -7.11 -25.40
CA LEU A 418 17.59 -8.07 -24.32
C LEU A 418 16.83 -9.36 -24.66
N PRO A 419 17.39 -10.56 -24.42
CA PRO A 419 16.67 -11.81 -24.60
C PRO A 419 15.37 -11.78 -23.77
N ALA A 420 14.24 -11.96 -24.45
CA ALA A 420 12.95 -12.04 -23.78
C ALA A 420 12.84 -13.38 -23.05
N GLY A 421 13.00 -13.36 -21.73
CA GLY A 421 12.63 -14.50 -20.89
C GLY A 421 11.11 -14.59 -20.70
N ALA A 422 10.60 -15.78 -20.36
CA ALA A 422 9.22 -15.91 -19.91
C ALA A 422 9.04 -15.23 -18.53
N PRO A 423 7.81 -14.83 -18.14
CA PRO A 423 7.54 -14.45 -16.76
C PRO A 423 7.96 -15.56 -15.79
N ILE A 424 8.47 -15.15 -14.63
CA ILE A 424 8.75 -16.00 -13.47
C ILE A 424 7.46 -16.76 -13.10
N GLY A 425 7.56 -18.06 -12.86
CA GLY A 425 6.47 -18.95 -12.50
C GLY A 425 5.90 -19.75 -13.69
N VAL A 426 6.24 -19.41 -14.94
CA VAL A 426 5.85 -20.18 -16.13
C VAL A 426 6.58 -21.52 -16.20
N GLY A 427 7.88 -21.51 -15.88
CA GLY A 427 8.74 -22.68 -15.97
C GLY A 427 9.14 -23.11 -17.39
N GLY A 428 10.21 -23.91 -17.46
CA GLY A 428 10.65 -24.58 -18.68
C GLY A 428 11.32 -23.68 -19.73
N VAL A 429 11.68 -22.44 -19.37
CA VAL A 429 12.37 -21.49 -20.24
C VAL A 429 13.66 -21.02 -19.57
N ASP A 430 14.77 -21.11 -20.29
CA ASP A 430 16.05 -20.59 -19.81
C ASP A 430 16.10 -19.07 -19.90
N PHE A 431 16.68 -18.44 -18.87
CA PHE A 431 16.99 -17.02 -18.89
C PHE A 431 18.39 -16.79 -19.45
N ALA A 432 18.58 -15.66 -20.14
CA ALA A 432 19.88 -15.26 -20.66
C ALA A 432 20.26 -13.85 -20.19
N SER A 433 21.55 -13.66 -19.88
CA SER A 433 22.10 -12.36 -19.54
C SER A 433 22.76 -11.71 -20.75
N LYS A 434 22.68 -10.38 -20.84
CA LYS A 434 23.39 -9.57 -21.82
C LYS A 434 24.27 -8.54 -21.11
N GLU A 435 25.52 -8.45 -21.53
CA GLU A 435 26.45 -7.43 -21.05
C GLU A 435 26.42 -6.21 -21.99
N LEU A 436 26.36 -5.02 -21.40
CA LEU A 436 26.30 -3.73 -22.09
C LEU A 436 27.32 -2.76 -21.49
N ALA A 437 27.81 -1.83 -22.31
CA ALA A 437 28.63 -0.73 -21.83
C ALA A 437 27.79 0.28 -21.05
N ALA A 438 28.27 0.67 -19.87
CA ALA A 438 27.64 1.68 -19.01
C ALA A 438 28.75 2.62 -18.48
N PRO A 439 29.33 3.46 -19.37
CA PRO A 439 30.40 4.39 -19.00
C PRO A 439 29.93 5.42 -17.96
N PRO A 440 30.88 6.05 -17.25
CA PRO A 440 30.57 7.18 -16.37
C PRO A 440 29.78 8.26 -17.09
N GLY A 441 28.76 8.80 -16.43
CA GLY A 441 27.80 9.74 -16.99
C GLY A 441 26.60 9.11 -17.69
N SER A 442 26.53 7.78 -17.80
CA SER A 442 25.31 7.06 -18.18
C SER A 442 24.33 6.96 -17.00
N ALA A 443 23.06 6.65 -17.29
CA ALA A 443 22.07 6.30 -16.28
C ALA A 443 21.12 5.21 -16.77
N LEU A 444 20.54 4.44 -15.85
CA LEU A 444 19.54 3.42 -16.10
C LEU A 444 18.25 3.77 -15.37
N LEU A 445 17.10 3.63 -16.04
CA LEU A 445 15.78 3.67 -15.42
C LEU A 445 15.08 2.32 -15.63
N LEU A 446 14.73 1.68 -14.52
CA LEU A 446 13.86 0.52 -14.43
C LEU A 446 12.48 1.01 -13.97
N PHE A 447 11.42 0.46 -14.55
CA PHE A 447 10.05 0.91 -14.31
C PHE A 447 9.05 -0.21 -14.58
N THR A 448 7.92 -0.20 -13.87
CA THR A 448 6.78 -1.08 -14.11
C THR A 448 5.82 -0.50 -15.15
N ASP A 449 4.90 -1.34 -15.63
CA ASP A 449 3.99 -1.02 -16.72
C ASP A 449 3.01 0.12 -16.40
N GLY A 450 2.61 0.30 -15.14
CA GLY A 450 1.75 1.40 -14.69
C GLY A 450 2.28 2.80 -15.04
N LEU A 451 3.58 2.95 -15.33
CA LEU A 451 4.17 4.20 -15.83
C LEU A 451 3.75 4.50 -17.28
N VAL A 452 3.73 3.47 -18.12
CA VAL A 452 3.67 3.56 -19.58
C VAL A 452 2.30 3.14 -20.12
N GLU A 453 1.61 2.22 -19.46
CA GLU A 453 0.27 1.77 -19.80
C GLU A 453 -0.79 2.54 -18.99
N THR A 454 -1.82 3.04 -19.68
CA THR A 454 -3.02 3.59 -19.03
C THR A 454 -4.26 3.10 -19.76
N ARG A 455 -5.45 3.31 -19.19
CA ARG A 455 -6.73 2.90 -19.83
C ARG A 455 -6.92 3.48 -21.24
N ARG A 456 -6.23 4.58 -21.56
CA ARG A 456 -6.35 5.29 -22.84
C ARG A 456 -5.09 5.20 -23.70
N ARG A 457 -4.00 4.63 -23.20
CA ARG A 457 -2.69 4.60 -23.88
C ARG A 457 -2.12 3.18 -23.84
N SER A 458 -1.80 2.67 -25.02
CA SER A 458 -1.11 1.38 -25.14
C SER A 458 0.34 1.45 -24.63
N LEU A 459 0.83 0.30 -24.19
CA LEU A 459 2.20 0.08 -23.75
C LEU A 459 3.25 0.66 -24.72
N SER A 460 3.18 0.33 -26.01
CA SER A 460 4.15 0.78 -27.02
C SER A 460 4.20 2.31 -27.17
N SER A 461 3.03 2.97 -27.13
CA SER A 461 2.98 4.45 -27.19
C SER A 461 3.51 5.09 -25.91
N GLY A 462 3.28 4.46 -24.76
CA GLY A 462 3.84 4.89 -23.48
C GLY A 462 5.36 4.80 -23.45
N LEU A 463 5.92 3.69 -23.92
CA LEU A 463 7.37 3.47 -24.02
C LEU A 463 8.06 4.49 -24.92
N GLU A 464 7.50 4.75 -26.10
CA GLU A 464 8.08 5.73 -27.03
C GLU A 464 8.07 7.14 -26.42
N ARG A 465 6.96 7.52 -25.77
CA ARG A 465 6.85 8.82 -25.08
C ARG A 465 7.80 8.93 -23.89
N LEU A 466 8.04 7.83 -23.18
CA LEU A 466 9.05 7.77 -22.12
C LEU A 466 10.45 8.00 -22.71
N ARG A 467 10.79 7.29 -23.79
CA ARG A 467 12.08 7.42 -24.49
C ARG A 467 12.31 8.86 -24.97
N GLU A 468 11.33 9.47 -25.61
CA GLU A 468 11.38 10.88 -26.02
C GLU A 468 11.61 11.80 -24.83
N ARG A 469 10.89 11.58 -23.73
CA ARG A 469 10.98 12.43 -22.53
C ARG A 469 12.32 12.32 -21.82
N LEU A 470 12.92 11.14 -21.80
CA LEU A 470 14.23 10.90 -21.18
C LEU A 470 15.39 11.39 -22.06
N THR A 471 15.16 11.59 -23.36
CA THR A 471 16.19 12.12 -24.26
C THR A 471 16.52 13.56 -23.87
N GLY A 472 17.80 13.82 -23.57
CA GLY A 472 18.26 15.12 -23.08
C GLY A 472 17.96 15.41 -21.60
N ALA A 473 17.38 14.45 -20.86
CA ALA A 473 17.15 14.60 -19.43
C ALA A 473 18.47 14.69 -18.63
N HIS A 474 18.39 15.28 -17.44
CA HIS A 474 19.53 15.39 -16.52
C HIS A 474 19.94 14.00 -15.96
N ARG A 475 20.79 13.30 -16.71
CA ARG A 475 21.31 11.96 -16.38
C ARG A 475 22.12 11.86 -15.08
N HIS A 476 22.62 13.00 -14.60
CA HIS A 476 23.38 13.06 -13.36
C HIS A 476 22.48 13.20 -12.12
N SER A 477 21.15 13.23 -12.19
CA SER A 477 20.30 13.18 -11.00
C SER A 477 19.23 12.10 -11.17
N PRO A 478 19.39 10.96 -10.47
CA PRO A 478 18.37 9.91 -10.43
C PRO A 478 16.99 10.42 -10.02
N GLU A 479 16.91 11.38 -9.09
CA GLU A 479 15.65 11.99 -8.65
C GLU A 479 14.98 12.76 -9.77
N GLN A 480 15.75 13.54 -10.53
CA GLN A 480 15.24 14.26 -11.69
C GLN A 480 14.82 13.30 -12.80
N LEU A 481 15.56 12.20 -13.03
CA LEU A 481 15.15 11.15 -13.97
C LEU A 481 13.80 10.54 -13.60
N CYS A 482 13.59 10.16 -12.33
CA CYS A 482 12.28 9.71 -11.86
C CYS A 482 11.20 10.77 -12.07
N GLN A 483 11.51 12.05 -11.80
CA GLN A 483 10.57 13.13 -11.98
C GLN A 483 10.19 13.37 -13.45
N GLU A 484 11.15 13.30 -14.37
CA GLU A 484 10.89 13.40 -15.82
C GLU A 484 10.07 12.23 -16.32
N ALA A 485 10.38 11.01 -15.87
CA ALA A 485 9.62 9.81 -16.22
C ALA A 485 8.15 9.95 -15.80
N LEU A 486 7.86 10.37 -14.57
CA LEU A 486 6.49 10.54 -14.07
C LEU A 486 5.67 11.60 -14.83
N ARG A 487 6.31 12.55 -15.54
CA ARG A 487 5.60 13.58 -16.32
C ARG A 487 4.93 13.04 -17.58
N ILE A 488 5.15 11.78 -17.95
CA ILE A 488 4.40 11.15 -19.05
C ILE A 488 2.98 10.77 -18.64
N LEU A 489 2.67 10.74 -17.35
CA LEU A 489 1.36 10.38 -16.82
C LEU A 489 0.36 11.53 -16.98
N PRO A 490 -0.90 11.26 -17.40
CA PRO A 490 -1.97 12.25 -17.34
C PRO A 490 -2.37 12.53 -15.88
N PRO A 491 -2.92 13.72 -15.57
CA PRO A 491 -3.53 13.97 -14.26
C PRO A 491 -4.70 13.01 -14.01
N GLY A 492 -4.65 12.23 -12.92
CA GLY A 492 -5.77 11.42 -12.42
C GLY A 492 -6.13 10.16 -13.24
N ASP A 493 -5.15 9.57 -13.95
CA ASP A 493 -5.35 8.31 -14.69
C ASP A 493 -4.26 7.29 -14.29
N ARG A 494 -4.31 6.82 -13.04
CA ARG A 494 -3.43 5.74 -12.52
C ARG A 494 -4.21 4.45 -12.38
N GLY A 495 -4.10 3.60 -13.41
CA GLY A 495 -4.75 2.30 -13.46
C GLY A 495 -4.08 1.24 -12.61
N ASP A 496 -2.78 1.35 -12.40
CA ASP A 496 -1.93 0.39 -11.69
C ASP A 496 -0.92 1.13 -10.78
N ASP A 497 -0.23 0.37 -9.93
CA ASP A 497 0.92 0.78 -9.17
C ASP A 497 2.10 1.11 -10.10
N ILE A 498 3.00 1.97 -9.60
CA ILE A 498 4.18 2.41 -10.33
C ILE A 498 5.38 2.29 -9.41
N ALA A 499 6.30 1.39 -9.74
CA ALA A 499 7.64 1.34 -9.17
C ALA A 499 8.68 1.85 -10.17
N LEU A 500 9.51 2.80 -9.74
CA LEU A 500 10.65 3.33 -10.49
C LEU A 500 11.93 3.14 -9.69
N LEU A 501 12.99 2.68 -10.37
CA LEU A 501 14.35 2.66 -9.84
C LEU A 501 15.30 3.29 -10.87
N ALA A 502 15.88 4.43 -10.52
CA ALA A 502 16.85 5.15 -11.32
C ALA A 502 18.25 5.00 -10.73
N ALA A 503 19.24 4.73 -11.59
CA ALA A 503 20.64 4.63 -11.24
C ALA A 503 21.48 5.52 -12.17
N ALA A 504 22.16 6.51 -11.62
CA ALA A 504 23.18 7.29 -12.34
C ALA A 504 24.55 6.68 -12.08
N PHE A 505 25.30 6.41 -13.15
CA PHE A 505 26.58 5.73 -13.11
C PHE A 505 27.70 6.77 -13.14
N ASP A 506 28.34 6.98 -11.99
CA ASP A 506 29.51 7.86 -11.89
C ASP A 506 30.82 7.09 -12.15
N GLY A 507 30.80 5.76 -12.01
CA GLY A 507 31.95 4.88 -12.13
C GLY A 507 33.00 5.09 -11.04
N ILE A 508 34.07 4.29 -11.08
CA ILE A 508 35.25 4.46 -10.24
C ILE A 508 36.47 4.59 -11.17
N PRO A 509 37.25 5.68 -11.07
CA PRO A 509 38.42 5.87 -11.92
C PRO A 509 39.41 4.73 -11.80
N ALA A 510 39.98 4.28 -12.92
CA ALA A 510 40.98 3.19 -12.91
C ALA A 510 42.21 3.51 -12.04
N ASN A 511 42.56 4.80 -11.92
CA ASN A 511 43.65 5.26 -11.07
C ASN A 511 43.38 5.04 -9.57
N ASP A 512 42.12 4.89 -9.18
CA ASP A 512 41.68 4.64 -7.81
C ASP A 512 41.53 3.15 -7.49
N VAL A 513 41.89 2.27 -8.44
CA VAL A 513 41.80 0.83 -8.29
C VAL A 513 43.19 0.21 -8.43
N ALA A 514 43.48 -0.74 -7.57
CA ALA A 514 44.64 -1.62 -7.71
C ALA A 514 44.19 -3.07 -7.56
N TYR A 515 44.57 -3.91 -8.52
CA TYR A 515 44.07 -5.29 -8.60
C TYR A 515 45.20 -6.25 -8.99
N TRP A 516 45.32 -7.36 -8.28
CA TRP A 516 46.36 -8.35 -8.49
C TRP A 516 45.84 -9.79 -8.33
N TYR A 517 46.39 -10.68 -9.16
CA TYR A 517 46.29 -12.13 -8.97
C TYR A 517 47.59 -12.65 -8.36
N LEU A 518 47.48 -13.40 -7.26
CA LEU A 518 48.60 -13.88 -6.48
C LEU A 518 48.54 -15.40 -6.33
N GLN A 519 49.60 -16.11 -6.73
CA GLN A 519 49.68 -17.56 -6.55
C GLN A 519 49.69 -17.92 -5.05
N PRO A 520 49.01 -18.99 -4.59
CA PRO A 520 48.92 -19.32 -3.17
C PRO A 520 50.21 -19.96 -2.65
N ARG A 521 51.22 -19.13 -2.37
CA ARG A 521 52.54 -19.54 -1.84
C ARG A 521 52.83 -18.91 -0.49
N HIS A 522 53.75 -19.50 0.30
CA HIS A 522 54.16 -18.95 1.61
C HIS A 522 54.69 -17.51 1.55
N GLU A 523 55.31 -17.09 0.45
CA GLU A 523 55.83 -15.72 0.22
C GLU A 523 54.76 -14.68 -0.14
N THR A 524 53.53 -15.12 -0.39
CA THR A 524 52.44 -14.29 -0.94
C THR A 524 51.96 -13.19 0.00
N PRO A 525 51.76 -13.42 1.31
CA PRO A 525 51.36 -12.35 2.22
C PRO A 525 52.37 -11.20 2.26
N GLY A 526 53.67 -11.51 2.29
CA GLY A 526 54.73 -10.50 2.25
C GLY A 526 54.75 -9.71 0.92
N ARG A 527 54.46 -10.37 -0.21
CA ARG A 527 54.31 -9.71 -1.51
C ARG A 527 53.07 -8.82 -1.56
N ALA A 528 51.92 -9.33 -1.10
CA ALA A 528 50.66 -8.60 -1.04
C ALA A 528 50.79 -7.30 -0.22
N ARG A 529 51.46 -7.39 0.94
CA ARG A 529 51.77 -6.24 1.78
C ARG A 529 52.54 -5.16 1.03
N ARG A 530 53.63 -5.52 0.35
CA ARG A 530 54.44 -4.56 -0.44
C ARG A 530 53.64 -3.93 -1.58
N LEU A 531 52.79 -4.70 -2.25
CA LEU A 531 51.92 -4.20 -3.32
C LEU A 531 50.89 -3.20 -2.79
N ALA A 532 50.26 -3.52 -1.65
CA ALA A 532 49.32 -2.62 -0.99
C ALA A 532 50.00 -1.31 -0.56
N GLY A 533 51.14 -1.39 0.13
CA GLY A 533 51.91 -0.20 0.53
C GLY A 533 52.35 0.67 -0.66
N HIS A 534 52.72 0.06 -1.79
CA HIS A 534 53.05 0.80 -3.00
C HIS A 534 51.82 1.52 -3.61
N ALA A 535 50.66 0.88 -3.63
CA ALA A 535 49.42 1.51 -4.09
C ALA A 535 49.00 2.68 -3.20
N LEU A 536 49.14 2.54 -1.87
CA LEU A 536 48.83 3.61 -0.92
C LEU A 536 49.77 4.81 -1.07
N ARG A 537 51.09 4.57 -1.22
CA ARG A 537 52.07 5.63 -1.54
C ARG A 537 51.71 6.38 -2.81
N ARG A 538 51.34 5.65 -3.86
CA ARG A 538 50.89 6.24 -5.13
C ARG A 538 49.63 7.10 -4.97
N TRP A 539 48.78 6.78 -4.00
CA TRP A 539 47.56 7.53 -3.68
C TRP A 539 47.75 8.61 -2.62
N GLY A 540 48.96 8.78 -2.07
CA GLY A 540 49.25 9.72 -0.98
C GLY A 540 48.62 9.33 0.36
N LEU A 541 48.42 8.03 0.60
CA LEU A 541 47.76 7.47 1.80
C LEU A 541 48.77 6.78 2.72
N ASP A 542 49.96 7.37 2.88
CA ASP A 542 51.05 6.83 3.70
C ASP A 542 50.63 6.56 5.15
N GLU A 543 49.77 7.41 5.72
CA GLU A 543 49.26 7.27 7.10
C GLU A 543 48.45 5.98 7.31
N LEU A 544 47.81 5.45 6.27
CA LEU A 544 47.06 4.20 6.35
C LEU A 544 47.94 2.96 6.14
N ALA A 545 49.16 3.13 5.62
CA ALA A 545 49.99 2.05 5.11
C ALA A 545 50.23 0.94 6.13
N GLU A 546 50.67 1.26 7.34
CA GLU A 546 50.99 0.24 8.36
C GLU A 546 49.78 -0.64 8.71
N ASN A 547 48.63 -0.02 8.96
CA ASN A 547 47.40 -0.73 9.30
C ASN A 547 46.85 -1.53 8.11
N THR A 548 46.83 -0.96 6.91
CA THR A 548 46.38 -1.69 5.71
C THR A 548 47.31 -2.86 5.41
N GLU A 549 48.61 -2.67 5.50
CA GLU A 549 49.64 -3.68 5.27
C GLU A 549 49.49 -4.88 6.22
N LEU A 550 49.24 -4.61 7.51
CA LEU A 550 48.95 -5.62 8.52
C LEU A 550 47.69 -6.42 8.16
N MET A 551 46.58 -5.73 7.92
CA MET A 551 45.29 -6.38 7.62
C MET A 551 45.33 -7.18 6.30
N VAL A 552 45.99 -6.65 5.27
CA VAL A 552 46.22 -7.37 3.99
C VAL A 552 47.02 -8.63 4.25
N SER A 553 48.09 -8.57 5.06
CA SER A 553 48.90 -9.73 5.40
C SER A 553 48.05 -10.81 6.08
N GLU A 554 47.21 -10.43 7.04
CA GLU A 554 46.32 -11.38 7.74
C GLU A 554 45.28 -12.01 6.80
N LEU A 555 44.58 -11.21 5.99
CA LEU A 555 43.58 -11.71 5.06
C LEU A 555 44.18 -12.63 3.99
N VAL A 556 45.30 -12.23 3.39
CA VAL A 556 45.99 -13.03 2.38
C VAL A 556 46.58 -14.30 2.98
N THR A 557 47.11 -14.26 4.21
CA THR A 557 47.57 -15.47 4.91
C THR A 557 46.44 -16.47 5.06
N ASN A 558 45.26 -16.00 5.47
CA ASN A 558 44.08 -16.85 5.61
C ASN A 558 43.64 -17.43 4.25
N ALA A 559 43.60 -16.59 3.20
CA ALA A 559 43.24 -17.03 1.84
C ALA A 559 44.21 -18.11 1.32
N VAL A 560 45.52 -17.88 1.42
CA VAL A 560 46.57 -18.80 0.95
C VAL A 560 46.52 -20.16 1.66
N GLN A 561 46.12 -20.21 2.93
CA GLN A 561 45.99 -21.49 3.66
C GLN A 561 44.88 -22.39 3.11
N HIS A 562 43.88 -21.81 2.43
CA HIS A 562 42.69 -22.54 1.97
C HIS A 562 42.54 -22.58 0.45
N ALA A 563 43.21 -21.68 -0.27
CA ALA A 563 43.10 -21.54 -1.71
C ALA A 563 43.85 -22.64 -2.48
N LYS A 564 43.25 -23.13 -3.56
CA LYS A 564 43.91 -23.98 -4.57
C LYS A 564 44.19 -23.21 -5.86
N LYS A 565 43.44 -22.14 -6.12
CA LYS A 565 43.61 -21.22 -7.25
C LYS A 565 44.31 -19.91 -6.81
N PRO A 566 44.74 -19.06 -7.75
CA PRO A 566 45.27 -17.75 -7.41
C PRO A 566 44.30 -16.93 -6.55
N VAL A 567 44.83 -16.34 -5.49
CA VAL A 567 44.13 -15.40 -4.59
C VAL A 567 44.07 -14.04 -5.28
N THR A 568 42.93 -13.37 -5.19
CA THR A 568 42.78 -11.99 -5.68
C THR A 568 43.02 -11.01 -4.55
N LEU A 569 43.72 -9.92 -4.84
CA LEU A 569 43.84 -8.76 -3.94
C LEU A 569 43.37 -7.53 -4.69
N ARG A 570 42.43 -6.80 -4.10
CA ARG A 570 41.87 -5.57 -4.66
C ARG A 570 41.86 -4.46 -3.64
N LEU A 571 42.38 -3.30 -4.01
CA LEU A 571 42.25 -2.05 -3.27
C LEU A 571 41.45 -1.06 -4.12
N VAL A 572 40.48 -0.40 -3.50
CA VAL A 572 39.62 0.59 -4.15
C VAL A 572 39.56 1.84 -3.27
N ARG A 573 39.93 2.99 -3.85
CA ARG A 573 39.89 4.31 -3.20
C ARG A 573 38.61 5.04 -3.62
N THR A 574 37.71 5.29 -2.68
CA THR A 574 36.49 6.09 -2.87
C THR A 574 36.43 7.17 -1.79
N SER A 575 35.31 7.36 -1.10
CA SER A 575 35.31 8.09 0.19
C SER A 575 35.92 7.26 1.32
N VAL A 576 36.14 5.95 1.11
CA VAL A 576 36.84 5.03 2.00
C VAL A 576 37.89 4.26 1.20
N LEU A 577 38.90 3.73 1.87
CA LEU A 577 39.79 2.72 1.32
C LEU A 577 39.17 1.35 1.59
N ARG A 578 38.77 0.63 0.53
CA ARG A 578 38.25 -0.73 0.63
C ARG A 578 39.29 -1.73 0.12
N CYS A 579 39.60 -2.73 0.94
CA CYS A 579 40.44 -3.85 0.57
C CYS A 579 39.61 -5.13 0.50
N GLU A 580 39.81 -5.91 -0.55
CA GLU A 580 39.16 -7.21 -0.73
C GLU A 580 40.17 -8.28 -1.11
N VAL A 581 40.02 -9.44 -0.48
CA VAL A 581 40.83 -10.63 -0.75
C VAL A 581 39.88 -11.77 -1.12
N GLY A 582 40.00 -12.29 -2.33
CA GLY A 582 39.17 -13.38 -2.85
C GLY A 582 39.95 -14.68 -2.98
N ASP A 583 39.30 -15.80 -2.66
CA ASP A 583 39.84 -17.15 -2.84
C ASP A 583 38.76 -18.15 -3.28
N ASP A 584 39.16 -19.34 -3.71
CA ASP A 584 38.27 -20.41 -4.20
C ASP A 584 37.77 -21.35 -3.09
N SER A 585 37.99 -21.04 -1.81
CA SER A 585 37.48 -21.82 -0.69
C SER A 585 36.13 -21.28 -0.20
N PRO A 586 35.08 -22.13 -0.17
CA PRO A 586 33.74 -21.72 0.30
C PRO A 586 33.65 -21.59 1.83
N GLN A 587 34.71 -21.94 2.56
CA GLN A 587 34.75 -21.86 4.02
C GLN A 587 34.94 -20.41 4.46
N LEU A 588 33.88 -19.81 5.02
CA LEU A 588 33.93 -18.46 5.57
C LEU A 588 34.85 -18.43 6.80
N PRO A 589 35.69 -17.39 6.94
CA PRO A 589 36.61 -17.31 8.05
C PRO A 589 35.84 -17.05 9.35
N ARG A 590 36.11 -17.84 10.39
CA ARG A 590 35.49 -17.67 11.71
C ARG A 590 36.44 -16.92 12.63
N ARG A 591 35.93 -15.88 13.30
CA ARG A 591 36.66 -15.21 14.38
C ARG A 591 36.84 -16.19 15.53
N ARG A 592 38.09 -16.55 15.85
CA ARG A 592 38.44 -17.36 17.01
C ARG A 592 38.97 -16.43 18.11
N ARG A 593 38.58 -16.66 19.37
CA ARG A 593 39.25 -16.06 20.52
C ARG A 593 40.47 -16.94 20.83
N ALA A 594 41.64 -16.56 20.33
CA ALA A 594 42.87 -17.26 20.62
C ALA A 594 43.24 -17.03 22.10
N SER A 595 43.72 -18.06 22.79
CA SER A 595 44.23 -17.89 24.15
C SER A 595 45.51 -17.04 24.15
N PRO A 596 45.93 -16.45 25.29
CA PRO A 596 47.12 -15.62 25.37
C PRO A 596 48.40 -16.31 24.86
N GLN A 597 48.47 -17.64 24.91
CA GLN A 597 49.59 -18.46 24.45
C GLN A 597 49.48 -18.95 22.99
N GLU A 598 48.34 -18.80 22.32
CA GLU A 598 48.14 -19.25 20.94
C GLU A 598 48.62 -18.20 19.92
N GLU A 599 49.62 -18.57 19.11
CA GLU A 599 50.18 -17.73 18.04
C GLU A 599 49.32 -17.68 16.76
N ARG A 600 48.34 -18.60 16.61
CA ARG A 600 47.46 -18.70 15.43
C ARG A 600 46.03 -18.29 15.77
N GLY A 601 45.30 -17.74 14.79
CA GLY A 601 43.87 -17.45 14.93
C GLY A 601 43.50 -16.04 15.39
N ARG A 602 44.49 -15.14 15.53
CA ARG A 602 44.29 -13.72 15.90
C ARG A 602 44.03 -12.78 14.72
N GLY A 603 44.29 -13.21 13.49
CA GLY A 603 44.26 -12.35 12.30
C GLY A 603 42.97 -11.57 12.09
N LEU A 604 41.81 -12.23 12.19
CA LEU A 604 40.51 -11.55 12.10
C LEU A 604 40.21 -10.63 13.30
N GLU A 605 40.82 -10.87 14.46
CA GLU A 605 40.69 -9.97 15.60
C GLU A 605 41.49 -8.68 15.38
N LEU A 606 42.68 -8.78 14.76
CA LEU A 606 43.46 -7.63 14.34
C LEU A 606 42.73 -6.81 13.29
N VAL A 607 42.18 -7.45 12.25
CA VAL A 607 41.34 -6.79 11.24
C VAL A 607 40.16 -6.07 11.90
N ALA A 608 39.47 -6.74 12.83
CA ALA A 608 38.34 -6.13 13.55
C ALA A 608 38.72 -4.95 14.46
N LYS A 609 39.99 -4.81 14.86
CA LYS A 609 40.48 -3.69 15.68
C LYS A 609 40.98 -2.52 14.82
N CYS A 610 41.51 -2.80 13.63
CA CYS A 610 42.15 -1.82 12.76
C CYS A 610 41.21 -1.27 11.66
N ALA A 611 40.17 -2.01 11.30
CA ALA A 611 39.21 -1.59 10.27
C ALA A 611 38.02 -0.82 10.86
N ASP A 612 37.47 0.11 10.09
CA ASP A 612 36.18 0.76 10.40
C ASP A 612 35.02 -0.23 10.25
N SER A 613 35.08 -1.04 9.20
CA SER A 613 34.12 -2.10 8.90
C SER A 613 34.85 -3.26 8.22
N TRP A 614 34.36 -4.49 8.41
CA TRP A 614 34.88 -5.65 7.71
C TRP A 614 33.80 -6.72 7.57
N GLY A 615 33.96 -7.61 6.60
CA GLY A 615 32.99 -8.66 6.34
C GLY A 615 33.53 -9.76 5.45
N SER A 616 32.68 -10.74 5.19
CA SER A 616 32.97 -11.83 4.27
C SER A 616 31.72 -12.24 3.51
N THR A 617 31.85 -12.43 2.20
CA THR A 617 30.77 -12.83 1.30
C THR A 617 31.13 -14.15 0.65
N ARG A 618 30.20 -15.11 0.66
CA ARG A 618 30.37 -16.36 -0.07
C ARG A 618 29.99 -16.11 -1.53
N LEU A 619 30.85 -16.54 -2.45
CA LEU A 619 30.59 -16.55 -3.89
C LEU A 619 30.29 -17.98 -4.33
N GLY A 620 29.62 -18.16 -5.47
CA GLY A 620 29.29 -19.50 -5.99
C GLY A 620 30.48 -20.49 -6.04
N GLY A 621 31.69 -20.00 -6.32
CA GLY A 621 32.92 -20.81 -6.38
C GLY A 621 33.99 -20.48 -5.33
N GLY A 622 33.67 -19.72 -4.28
CA GLY A 622 34.69 -19.23 -3.34
C GLY A 622 34.17 -18.25 -2.29
N LYS A 623 35.02 -17.33 -1.87
CA LYS A 623 34.64 -16.24 -0.96
C LYS A 623 35.47 -14.99 -1.21
N VAL A 624 34.94 -13.86 -0.74
CA VAL A 624 35.67 -12.60 -0.60
C VAL A 624 35.63 -12.17 0.85
N VAL A 625 36.77 -11.82 1.41
CA VAL A 625 36.91 -11.21 2.73
C VAL A 625 37.40 -9.79 2.53
N TRP A 626 36.80 -8.83 3.22
CA TRP A 626 37.05 -7.42 2.96
C TRP A 626 37.09 -6.59 4.23
N PHE A 627 37.77 -5.45 4.17
CA PHE A 627 37.75 -4.42 5.20
C PHE A 627 37.72 -3.02 4.58
N GLU A 628 37.26 -2.04 5.35
CA GLU A 628 37.25 -0.63 4.99
C GLU A 628 37.99 0.20 6.03
N GLN A 629 38.65 1.26 5.56
CA GLN A 629 39.27 2.29 6.38
C GLN A 629 38.84 3.66 5.87
N ARG A 630 38.51 4.57 6.79
CA ARG A 630 38.28 5.98 6.44
C ARG A 630 39.56 6.58 5.89
N LEU A 631 39.41 7.39 4.85
CA LEU A 631 40.50 8.21 4.36
C LEU A 631 40.80 9.33 5.38
N PRO A 632 42.08 9.67 5.61
CA PRO A 632 42.42 10.84 6.41
C PRO A 632 41.78 12.09 5.78
N PRO A 633 41.31 13.06 6.58
CA PRO A 633 40.83 14.32 6.04
C PRO A 633 41.93 14.94 5.19
N GLY A 634 41.61 15.28 3.94
CA GLY A 634 42.57 15.91 3.04
C GLY A 634 43.14 17.20 3.66
N PRO A 635 44.35 17.64 3.23
CA PRO A 635 44.86 18.93 3.68
C PRO A 635 43.85 20.03 3.33
N VAL A 636 43.45 20.80 4.33
CA VAL A 636 42.55 21.97 4.22
C VAL A 636 43.18 23.06 3.36
#